data_AF-A0A830HJX5-F1
#
_entry.id   AF-A0A830HJX5-F1
#
_cell.length_a   1.000
_cell.length_b   1.000
_cell.length_c   1.000
_cell.angle_alpha   90.00
_cell.angle_beta   90.00
_cell.angle_gamma   90.00
#
_symmetry.space_group_name_H-M   'P 1'
#
loop_
_entity.id
_entity.type
_entity.pdbx_description
1 polymer ?
#
loop_
_entity_poly.entity_id
_entity_poly.type
_entity_poly.pdbx_seq_one_letter_code
_entity_poly.pdbx_strand_id
1 'polypeptide(L)'
;MMNAQTDGEGVSESSEEGDQNNALNSTARKSQVASSPRIGIAHNRECGINLEDGPFRELMSEIRLRLLPALHLSTLSPATLEKAFKQLHRASACCYMYVATLFPRVWPSSEITCLLEFSEYSSAPGLFDQPLVTQFLWAAFWLIMRNEENRTYLVNLLLDEIEKNGGGGEDGEKKDGQNDSGDAEESNAEELQPDPSQENEAIPEGAAAAIEDMEGNHQRFMDVTLRVMENFFPCLAELVPPAWTDDKKQSPSLYLYSFCFGAIWLFSYNDDDQRQLHEDVYRQNEIGWPKTEARMLDLDMRRMLDSSRTKGFLKREGEKVGKDVETVVAELNDIFKQVWDDLYGAFMWYSLQGSGDPYCMQLNAFSQFTDDCKIPDSESEKCKRSDLDTLFIVANFEEDKNSALSKFNDDNSLMRFEFMDILIRMGIAKYGNGALTEDPVEAFRELLDRNVFLHLGSEAIVKANDFRSNRLYNEETDHYLRTRKQLLQAMYSRYRLKPAAGGLRPKVLRIEGWLQMIEHTNLLSINNAFTINQAKYCFMFARMIVIDELKDEKRWRSLTFVDFLDALGRVADNFSFPFKDDLRRLGWNNIYEYMEYAAYTAEEDVAGKIFPSRTSAGFSAPKTRPLKGKVEALLDLMFMRIAFNADDPNYEYSDAYLLKLLRKQDKDLGP
;
A
#
# COMPACT_ATOMS: atom_id res chain seq x y z
N MET A 1 -24.73 -6.68 61.25
CA MET A 1 -25.58 -7.18 62.35
C MET A 1 -25.35 -8.69 62.46
N MET A 2 -24.77 -9.13 63.60
CA MET A 2 -24.85 -10.43 64.31
C MET A 2 -24.79 -11.74 63.48
N ASN A 3 -23.96 -12.76 63.76
CA ASN A 3 -23.34 -13.27 65.01
C ASN A 3 -22.11 -14.14 64.66
N ALA A 4 -20.97 -13.96 65.36
CA ALA A 4 -20.44 -14.78 66.49
C ALA A 4 -19.76 -16.10 66.04
N GLN A 5 -18.42 -16.19 66.00
CA GLN A 5 -17.44 -16.45 67.08
C GLN A 5 -17.51 -17.87 67.69
N THR A 6 -16.39 -18.59 67.55
CA THR A 6 -15.69 -19.47 68.52
C THR A 6 -14.31 -19.74 67.90
N ASP A 7 -13.25 -19.15 68.45
CA ASP A 7 -12.28 -19.76 69.39
C ASP A 7 -11.47 -20.88 68.72
N GLY A 8 -10.14 -20.94 68.70
CA GLY A 8 -9.07 -20.26 69.43
C GLY A 8 -7.83 -21.19 69.38
N GLU A 9 -6.63 -20.62 69.59
CA GLU A 9 -5.33 -21.30 69.81
C GLU A 9 -4.69 -21.95 68.56
N GLY A 10 -3.46 -21.67 68.13
CA GLY A 10 -2.32 -20.98 68.73
C GLY A 10 -1.15 -21.96 68.89
N VAL A 11 -0.31 -22.14 67.86
CA VAL A 11 1.08 -22.63 68.02
C VAL A 11 1.95 -22.03 66.92
N SER A 12 2.96 -21.29 67.35
CA SER A 12 4.13 -20.86 66.62
C SER A 12 5.14 -22.00 66.52
N GLU A 13 5.73 -22.25 65.35
CA GLU A 13 7.02 -22.93 65.27
C GLU A 13 7.81 -22.50 64.02
N SER A 14 9.04 -22.11 64.30
CA SER A 14 10.12 -21.69 63.42
C SER A 14 10.97 -22.87 62.95
N SER A 15 11.43 -22.86 61.70
CA SER A 15 12.67 -23.51 61.20
C SER A 15 12.79 -23.07 59.72
N GLU A 16 13.81 -22.34 59.26
CA GLU A 16 15.24 -22.65 59.13
C GLU A 16 15.58 -23.95 58.38
N GLU A 17 16.43 -23.79 57.35
CA GLU A 17 17.13 -24.79 56.51
C GLU A 17 16.28 -25.51 55.42
N GLY A 18 16.76 -25.70 54.18
CA GLY A 18 18.08 -25.47 53.61
C GLY A 18 18.13 -25.83 52.12
N ASP A 19 19.19 -25.36 51.48
CA ASP A 19 19.66 -25.74 50.15
C ASP A 19 19.80 -27.26 50.00
N GLN A 20 19.44 -27.77 48.81
CA GLN A 20 20.12 -28.81 48.01
C GLN A 20 19.11 -29.60 47.16
N ASN A 21 19.19 -29.49 45.84
CA ASN A 21 19.62 -30.61 44.98
C ASN A 21 19.53 -30.26 43.49
N ASN A 22 20.70 -29.92 42.94
CA ASN A 22 21.07 -30.04 41.54
C ASN A 22 21.51 -31.49 41.30
N ALA A 23 20.79 -32.25 40.48
CA ALA A 23 21.35 -33.37 39.69
C ALA A 23 20.29 -34.00 38.77
N LEU A 24 20.77 -34.51 37.63
CA LEU A 24 20.14 -35.44 36.68
C LEU A 24 19.40 -34.81 35.49
N ASN A 25 20.14 -34.57 34.40
CA ASN A 25 19.99 -35.38 33.18
C ASN A 25 21.08 -35.04 32.15
N SER A 26 22.18 -35.82 32.18
CA SER A 26 23.14 -35.91 31.10
C SER A 26 22.99 -37.28 30.41
N THR A 27 22.32 -37.32 29.27
CA THR A 27 22.29 -38.52 28.42
C THR A 27 23.05 -38.21 27.14
N ALA A 28 24.28 -38.70 27.09
CA ALA A 28 25.20 -38.59 25.97
C ALA A 28 24.67 -39.29 24.71
N ARG A 29 24.54 -38.56 23.60
CA ARG A 29 24.49 -39.14 22.25
C ARG A 29 25.89 -39.06 21.64
N LYS A 30 26.47 -40.23 21.36
CA LYS A 30 27.69 -40.40 20.57
C LYS A 30 27.37 -40.10 19.10
N SER A 31 27.93 -39.05 18.53
CA SER A 31 27.95 -38.82 17.08
C SER A 31 29.22 -39.42 16.48
N GLN A 32 29.03 -40.29 15.48
CA GLN A 32 30.10 -40.74 14.59
C GLN A 32 30.43 -39.59 13.63
N VAL A 33 31.68 -39.15 13.66
CA VAL A 33 32.24 -38.13 12.76
C VAL A 33 32.49 -38.77 11.40
N ALA A 34 31.67 -38.41 10.41
CA ALA A 34 32.00 -38.60 9.00
C ALA A 34 32.83 -37.39 8.54
N SER A 35 34.00 -37.67 7.97
CA SER A 35 34.95 -36.69 7.44
C SER A 35 34.34 -35.85 6.32
N SER A 36 34.26 -34.54 6.52
CA SER A 36 33.89 -33.56 5.49
C SER A 36 35.10 -33.23 4.59
N PRO A 37 34.93 -33.07 3.27
CA PRO A 37 36.04 -32.81 2.35
C PRO A 37 36.53 -31.36 2.45
N ARG A 38 37.85 -31.19 2.56
CA ARG A 38 38.52 -29.90 2.40
C ARG A 38 38.40 -29.44 0.94
N ILE A 39 37.59 -28.41 0.68
CA ILE A 39 37.59 -27.70 -0.60
C ILE A 39 38.70 -26.65 -0.56
N GLY A 40 39.76 -26.91 -1.32
CA GLY A 40 40.83 -25.96 -1.57
C GLY A 40 40.36 -24.86 -2.53
N ILE A 41 40.51 -23.61 -2.13
CA ILE A 41 40.26 -22.43 -2.98
C ILE A 41 41.42 -22.32 -3.97
N ALA A 42 41.21 -22.76 -5.20
CA ALA A 42 42.09 -22.46 -6.33
C ALA A 42 41.59 -21.17 -7.02
N HIS A 43 42.44 -20.14 -7.03
CA HIS A 43 42.28 -18.99 -7.91
C HIS A 43 42.40 -19.45 -9.38
N ASN A 44 41.42 -19.11 -10.21
CA ASN A 44 41.66 -18.92 -11.63
C ASN A 44 40.79 -17.79 -12.20
N ARG A 45 41.49 -16.84 -12.82
CA ARG A 45 40.99 -15.84 -13.75
C ARG A 45 40.59 -16.55 -15.05
N GLU A 46 39.46 -16.19 -15.65
CA GLU A 46 39.33 -15.84 -17.08
C GLU A 46 37.87 -15.60 -17.48
N CYS A 47 37.71 -14.77 -18.52
CA CYS A 47 36.50 -14.36 -19.25
C CYS A 47 35.65 -13.22 -18.64
N GLY A 48 36.14 -11.98 -18.80
CA GLY A 48 35.32 -10.77 -18.80
C GLY A 48 35.14 -10.23 -20.21
N ILE A 49 33.91 -10.17 -20.71
CA ILE A 49 33.51 -9.30 -21.81
C ILE A 49 33.18 -7.95 -21.17
N ASN A 50 34.04 -6.96 -21.37
CA ASN A 50 33.84 -5.60 -20.87
C ASN A 50 33.05 -4.79 -21.92
N LEU A 51 31.82 -4.38 -21.58
CA LEU A 51 30.97 -3.55 -22.44
C LEU A 51 31.40 -2.06 -22.46
N GLU A 52 32.51 -1.72 -21.80
CA GLU A 52 32.99 -0.35 -21.71
C GLU A 52 34.06 0.05 -22.75
N ASP A 53 34.50 -0.87 -23.62
CA ASP A 53 35.53 -0.57 -24.62
C ASP A 53 35.06 -0.73 -26.07
N GLY A 54 35.26 0.34 -26.86
CA GLY A 54 35.15 0.33 -28.32
C GLY A 54 33.81 0.83 -28.91
N PRO A 55 33.60 0.62 -30.23
CA PRO A 55 32.97 1.53 -31.22
C PRO A 55 31.59 2.12 -30.88
N PHE A 56 30.85 1.56 -29.93
CA PHE A 56 29.58 2.09 -29.47
C PHE A 56 29.73 3.42 -28.71
N ARG A 57 30.77 3.55 -27.88
CA ARG A 57 31.04 4.79 -27.14
C ARG A 57 31.51 5.92 -28.07
N GLU A 58 32.29 5.59 -29.10
CA GLU A 58 32.70 6.56 -30.14
C GLU A 58 31.51 7.02 -30.98
N LEU A 59 30.61 6.11 -31.37
CA LEU A 59 29.40 6.46 -32.12
C LEU A 59 28.48 7.39 -31.31
N MET A 60 28.26 7.07 -30.03
CA MET A 60 27.42 7.90 -29.16
C MET A 60 28.09 9.24 -28.82
N SER A 61 29.42 9.29 -28.75
CA SER A 61 30.18 10.52 -28.57
C SER A 61 30.11 11.42 -29.82
N GLU A 62 30.23 10.84 -31.03
CA GLU A 62 30.09 11.60 -32.28
C GLU A 62 28.68 12.20 -32.44
N ILE A 63 27.63 11.43 -32.14
CA ILE A 63 26.25 11.91 -32.21
C ILE A 63 26.03 13.06 -31.22
N ARG A 64 26.53 12.92 -29.99
CA ARG A 64 26.34 13.93 -28.93
C ARG A 64 27.13 15.21 -29.17
N LEU A 65 28.34 15.11 -29.74
CA LEU A 65 29.24 16.25 -29.92
C LEU A 65 29.05 16.98 -31.25
N ARG A 66 28.61 16.30 -32.32
CA ARG A 66 28.52 16.92 -33.66
C ARG A 66 27.11 17.30 -34.09
N LEU A 67 26.09 16.54 -33.72
CA LEU A 67 24.73 16.77 -34.24
C LEU A 67 23.89 17.69 -33.35
N LEU A 68 24.08 17.64 -32.03
CA LEU A 68 23.28 18.44 -31.08
C LEU A 68 23.56 19.95 -31.11
N PRO A 69 24.80 20.44 -31.31
CA PRO A 69 25.04 21.88 -31.37
C PRO A 69 24.61 22.57 -32.68
N ALA A 70 24.24 21.81 -33.73
CA ALA A 70 23.95 22.36 -35.06
C ALA A 70 22.44 22.50 -35.40
N LEU A 71 21.54 22.18 -34.48
CA LEU A 71 20.09 22.24 -34.71
C LEU A 71 19.48 23.60 -34.32
N HIS A 72 19.88 24.66 -35.04
CA HIS A 72 18.98 25.79 -35.33
C HIS A 72 18.43 25.57 -36.74
N LEU A 73 17.37 24.76 -36.84
CA LEU A 73 16.77 24.27 -38.10
C LEU A 73 16.20 25.37 -39.02
N SER A 74 16.10 26.62 -38.56
CA SER A 74 15.56 27.73 -39.36
C SER A 74 16.53 28.32 -40.39
N THR A 75 17.77 27.80 -40.50
CA THR A 75 18.81 28.38 -41.39
C THR A 75 19.40 27.42 -42.41
N LEU A 76 18.94 26.16 -42.46
CA LEU A 76 19.50 25.16 -43.36
C LEU A 76 18.83 25.18 -44.74
N SER A 77 19.65 25.09 -45.79
CA SER A 77 19.13 24.99 -47.16
C SER A 77 18.50 23.61 -47.41
N PRO A 78 17.46 23.51 -48.26
CA PRO A 78 16.78 22.26 -48.57
C PRO A 78 17.71 21.12 -48.99
N ALA A 79 18.78 21.42 -49.75
CA ALA A 79 19.78 20.45 -50.18
C ALA A 79 20.61 19.85 -49.02
N THR A 80 20.79 20.61 -47.93
CA THR A 80 21.52 20.15 -46.74
C THR A 80 20.65 19.22 -45.89
N LEU A 81 19.36 19.56 -45.77
CA LEU A 81 18.34 18.70 -45.15
C LEU A 81 18.19 17.37 -45.89
N GLU A 82 18.10 17.40 -47.21
CA GLU A 82 17.98 16.19 -48.02
C GLU A 82 19.21 15.28 -47.87
N LYS A 83 20.42 15.84 -47.78
CA LYS A 83 21.66 15.08 -47.57
C LYS A 83 21.75 14.47 -46.17
N ALA A 84 21.27 15.19 -45.14
CA ALA A 84 21.19 14.69 -43.77
C ALA A 84 20.14 13.57 -43.65
N PHE A 85 18.97 13.71 -44.27
CA PHE A 85 17.95 12.67 -44.33
C PHE A 85 18.43 11.42 -45.04
N LYS A 86 19.14 11.55 -46.16
CA LYS A 86 19.73 10.39 -46.88
C LYS A 86 20.83 9.68 -46.06
N GLN A 87 21.53 10.38 -45.19
CA GLN A 87 22.49 9.77 -44.25
C GLN A 87 21.78 9.08 -43.07
N LEU A 88 20.72 9.69 -42.54
CA LEU A 88 19.90 9.10 -41.47
C LEU A 88 19.16 7.83 -41.94
N HIS A 89 18.70 7.82 -43.19
CA HIS A 89 18.03 6.68 -43.83
C HIS A 89 18.94 5.44 -43.97
N ARG A 90 20.27 5.61 -43.86
CA ARG A 90 21.21 4.47 -43.84
C ARG A 90 21.45 3.93 -42.42
N ALA A 91 21.09 4.66 -41.38
CA ALA A 91 21.07 4.17 -40.00
C ALA A 91 19.70 3.54 -39.72
N SER A 92 19.67 2.37 -39.07
CA SER A 92 18.48 1.52 -38.98
C SER A 92 17.26 2.17 -38.30
N ALA A 93 16.11 1.47 -38.37
CA ALA A 93 14.79 1.85 -37.85
C ALA A 93 14.75 2.45 -36.43
N CYS A 94 15.78 2.26 -35.61
CA CYS A 94 15.91 2.88 -34.29
C CYS A 94 16.00 4.42 -34.35
N CYS A 95 16.56 5.00 -35.42
CA CYS A 95 16.67 6.45 -35.57
C CYS A 95 15.30 7.12 -35.83
N TYR A 96 14.37 6.45 -36.52
CA TYR A 96 13.06 7.01 -36.81
C TYR A 96 12.18 7.11 -35.56
N MET A 97 12.25 6.14 -34.63
CA MET A 97 11.55 6.23 -33.34
C MET A 97 12.14 7.32 -32.43
N TYR A 98 13.45 7.57 -32.53
CA TYR A 98 14.12 8.62 -31.76
C TYR A 98 13.80 10.04 -32.28
N VAL A 99 13.64 10.21 -33.60
CA VAL A 99 13.21 11.49 -34.18
C VAL A 99 11.73 11.77 -33.89
N ALA A 100 10.86 10.75 -33.94
CA ALA A 100 9.44 10.89 -33.64
C ALA A 100 9.13 11.26 -32.18
N THR A 101 10.04 10.95 -31.24
CA THR A 101 9.88 11.28 -29.82
C THR A 101 10.38 12.69 -29.46
N LEU A 102 11.19 13.32 -30.31
CA LEU A 102 11.83 14.62 -30.01
C LEU A 102 11.08 15.86 -30.53
N PHE A 103 10.04 15.71 -31.36
CA PHE A 103 9.41 16.84 -32.06
C PHE A 103 7.92 17.17 -31.78
N PRO A 104 7.36 17.15 -30.55
CA PRO A 104 5.95 17.53 -30.35
C PRO A 104 5.67 19.03 -30.20
N ARG A 105 6.63 19.95 -30.38
CA ARG A 105 6.45 21.34 -29.90
C ARG A 105 6.29 22.46 -30.92
N VAL A 106 6.27 22.21 -32.22
CA VAL A 106 6.04 23.30 -33.18
C VAL A 106 5.28 22.81 -34.41
N TRP A 107 3.95 22.92 -34.39
CA TRP A 107 3.18 23.09 -35.63
C TRP A 107 1.88 23.84 -35.34
N PRO A 108 1.63 25.01 -35.97
CA PRO A 108 0.30 25.64 -35.95
C PRO A 108 -0.66 24.88 -36.87
N SER A 109 -1.95 24.89 -36.52
CA SER A 109 -3.05 24.15 -37.15
C SER A 109 -3.28 24.44 -38.65
N SER A 110 -2.63 25.46 -39.22
CA SER A 110 -2.80 25.93 -40.60
C SER A 110 -2.04 25.13 -41.66
N GLU A 111 -1.21 24.14 -41.30
CA GLU A 111 -0.38 23.39 -42.26
C GLU A 111 -0.77 21.92 -42.48
N ILE A 112 -1.91 21.47 -41.91
CA ILE A 112 -2.49 20.14 -42.20
C ILE A 112 -2.84 20.00 -43.70
N THR A 113 -3.10 21.11 -44.39
CA THR A 113 -3.38 21.16 -45.83
C THR A 113 -2.22 20.62 -46.68
N CYS A 114 -0.96 20.78 -46.25
CA CYS A 114 0.20 20.26 -47.01
C CYS A 114 0.31 18.73 -47.01
N LEU A 115 -0.27 18.02 -46.03
CA LEU A 115 -0.29 16.55 -46.03
C LEU A 115 -1.31 15.98 -47.03
N LEU A 116 -2.40 16.71 -47.29
CA LEU A 116 -3.38 16.35 -48.31
C LEU A 116 -2.88 16.69 -49.72
N GLU A 117 -2.17 17.80 -49.89
CA GLU A 117 -1.53 18.18 -51.18
C GLU A 117 -0.39 17.23 -51.58
N PHE A 118 0.25 16.54 -50.63
CA PHE A 118 1.26 15.51 -50.95
C PHE A 118 0.65 14.27 -51.64
N SER A 119 -0.65 14.01 -51.43
CA SER A 119 -1.36 12.92 -52.13
C SER A 119 -1.61 13.23 -53.61
N GLU A 120 -1.77 14.52 -53.98
CA GLU A 120 -2.01 14.94 -55.36
C GLU A 120 -0.76 14.94 -56.24
N TYR A 121 0.45 14.94 -55.66
CA TYR A 121 1.71 14.99 -56.41
C TYR A 121 2.36 13.63 -56.73
N SER A 122 1.73 12.49 -56.40
CA SER A 122 2.31 11.16 -56.60
C SER A 122 1.51 10.26 -57.55
N SER A 123 1.26 10.74 -58.76
CA SER A 123 0.69 9.95 -59.87
C SER A 123 1.72 9.04 -60.57
N ALA A 124 2.71 8.52 -59.83
CA ALA A 124 3.67 7.55 -60.36
C ALA A 124 3.24 6.11 -59.99
N PRO A 125 2.96 5.24 -60.98
CA PRO A 125 2.56 3.85 -60.69
C PRO A 125 3.75 3.07 -60.11
N GLY A 126 3.57 2.51 -58.92
CA GLY A 126 4.53 1.58 -58.29
C GLY A 126 4.98 1.88 -56.85
N LEU A 127 4.45 2.92 -56.19
CA LEU A 127 4.89 3.29 -54.83
C LEU A 127 4.08 2.63 -53.68
N PHE A 128 2.99 1.93 -53.96
CA PHE A 128 2.03 1.46 -52.94
C PHE A 128 2.19 0.00 -52.47
N ASP A 129 3.18 -0.75 -52.97
CA ASP A 129 3.42 -2.15 -52.59
C ASP A 129 4.34 -2.34 -51.36
N GLN A 130 4.42 -1.37 -50.46
CA GLN A 130 5.35 -1.46 -49.32
C GLN A 130 4.63 -1.26 -47.96
N PRO A 131 4.84 -2.15 -46.97
CA PRO A 131 4.33 -2.04 -45.60
C PRO A 131 4.64 -0.68 -44.92
N LEU A 132 5.64 0.03 -45.42
CA LEU A 132 6.03 1.36 -44.97
C LEU A 132 4.96 2.42 -45.17
N VAL A 133 4.14 2.36 -46.23
CA VAL A 133 3.07 3.36 -46.45
C VAL A 133 1.97 3.18 -45.42
N THR A 134 1.59 1.94 -45.12
CA THR A 134 0.63 1.62 -44.06
C THR A 134 1.15 2.01 -42.68
N GLN A 135 2.44 1.78 -42.40
CA GLN A 135 3.08 2.20 -41.14
C GLN A 135 3.17 3.73 -41.02
N PHE A 136 3.42 4.44 -42.13
CA PHE A 136 3.46 5.89 -42.16
C PHE A 136 2.06 6.49 -41.95
N LEU A 137 1.03 5.93 -42.58
CA LEU A 137 -0.36 6.33 -42.37
C LEU A 137 -0.82 6.04 -40.93
N TRP A 138 -0.39 4.92 -40.34
CA TRP A 138 -0.62 4.63 -38.92
C TRP A 138 0.07 5.63 -37.99
N ALA A 139 1.31 6.01 -38.28
CA ALA A 139 2.04 7.00 -37.50
C ALA A 139 1.42 8.40 -37.62
N ALA A 140 0.98 8.79 -38.83
CA ALA A 140 0.30 10.05 -39.08
C ALA A 140 -1.07 10.10 -38.39
N PHE A 141 -1.87 9.04 -38.48
CA PHE A 141 -3.15 8.92 -37.79
C PHE A 141 -2.97 8.98 -36.26
N TRP A 142 -1.99 8.25 -35.71
CA TRP A 142 -1.66 8.29 -34.28
C TRP A 142 -1.23 9.69 -33.81
N LEU A 143 -0.44 10.42 -34.61
CA LEU A 143 -0.03 11.79 -34.31
C LEU A 143 -1.22 12.78 -34.35
N ILE A 144 -2.13 12.62 -35.31
CA ILE A 144 -3.33 13.46 -35.43
C ILE A 144 -4.25 13.24 -34.22
N MET A 145 -4.44 11.98 -33.81
CA MET A 145 -5.30 11.60 -32.68
C MET A 145 -4.71 11.91 -31.30
N ARG A 146 -3.42 12.25 -31.21
CA ARG A 146 -2.77 12.65 -29.94
C ARG A 146 -3.11 14.10 -29.55
N ASN A 147 -3.54 14.93 -30.48
CA ASN A 147 -3.95 16.32 -30.21
C ASN A 147 -5.43 16.36 -29.82
N GLU A 148 -5.72 16.92 -28.65
CA GLU A 148 -7.07 17.04 -28.09
C GLU A 148 -8.02 17.87 -28.96
N GLU A 149 -7.55 18.95 -29.58
CA GLU A 149 -8.36 19.80 -30.46
C GLU A 149 -8.77 19.05 -31.74
N ASN A 150 -7.88 18.25 -32.30
CA ASN A 150 -8.16 17.43 -33.49
C ASN A 150 -9.15 16.30 -33.19
N ARG A 151 -9.07 15.69 -32.00
CA ARG A 151 -10.03 14.68 -31.54
C ARG A 151 -11.42 15.27 -31.40
N THR A 152 -11.54 16.40 -30.71
CA THR A 152 -12.81 17.11 -30.52
C THR A 152 -13.41 17.55 -31.86
N TYR A 153 -12.57 18.05 -32.78
CA TYR A 153 -13.02 18.41 -34.13
C TYR A 153 -13.56 17.20 -34.91
N LEU A 154 -12.87 16.06 -34.91
CA LEU A 154 -13.32 14.84 -35.58
C LEU A 154 -14.60 14.26 -34.98
N VAL A 155 -14.73 14.29 -33.64
CA VAL A 155 -15.95 13.85 -32.94
C VAL A 155 -17.13 14.76 -33.33
N ASN A 156 -16.94 16.07 -33.34
CA ASN A 156 -18.01 17.01 -33.74
C ASN A 156 -18.39 16.84 -35.22
N LEU A 157 -17.42 16.59 -36.10
CA LEU A 157 -17.67 16.33 -37.52
C LEU A 157 -18.50 15.04 -37.72
N LEU A 158 -18.21 14.00 -36.92
CA LEU A 158 -18.96 12.74 -36.94
C LEU A 158 -20.38 12.89 -36.38
N LEU A 159 -20.55 13.68 -35.30
CA LEU A 159 -21.86 13.97 -34.72
C LEU A 159 -22.74 14.80 -35.68
N ASP A 160 -22.18 15.81 -36.34
CA ASP A 160 -22.86 16.60 -37.37
C ASP A 160 -23.36 15.73 -38.54
N GLU A 161 -22.59 14.71 -38.92
CA GLU A 161 -22.94 13.81 -40.02
C GLU A 161 -23.99 12.76 -39.60
N ILE A 162 -24.00 12.36 -38.32
CA ILE A 162 -25.05 11.53 -37.72
C ILE A 162 -26.37 12.31 -37.67
N GLU A 163 -26.34 13.60 -37.29
CA GLU A 163 -27.54 14.44 -37.24
C GLU A 163 -28.12 14.71 -38.64
N LYS A 164 -27.29 14.92 -39.65
CA LYS A 164 -27.75 15.09 -41.05
C LYS A 164 -28.40 13.85 -41.63
N ASN A 165 -27.99 12.66 -41.18
CA ASN A 165 -28.51 11.39 -41.68
C ASN A 165 -29.61 10.78 -40.80
N GLY A 166 -29.87 11.33 -39.61
CA GLY A 166 -30.86 10.83 -38.64
C GLY A 166 -32.28 11.41 -38.77
N GLY A 167 -32.54 12.28 -39.75
CA GLY A 167 -33.85 12.94 -39.91
C GLY A 167 -34.86 12.15 -40.75
N GLY A 168 -35.54 11.17 -40.16
CA GLY A 168 -36.69 10.52 -40.79
C GLY A 168 -37.54 9.64 -39.88
N GLY A 169 -38.71 10.16 -39.46
CA GLY A 169 -39.87 9.40 -38.93
C GLY A 169 -39.98 9.30 -37.40
N GLU A 170 -41.15 9.28 -36.78
CA GLU A 170 -42.52 9.73 -37.08
C GLU A 170 -43.26 9.73 -35.72
N ASP A 171 -44.33 10.51 -35.63
CA ASP A 171 -45.13 10.78 -34.42
C ASP A 171 -45.90 9.56 -33.86
N GLY A 172 -46.19 9.58 -32.55
CA GLY A 172 -47.23 8.74 -31.93
C GLY A 172 -47.18 8.82 -30.40
N GLU A 173 -47.92 9.71 -29.75
CA GLU A 173 -49.33 9.60 -29.31
C GLU A 173 -49.42 9.43 -27.77
N LYS A 174 -49.97 10.47 -27.11
CA LYS A 174 -50.31 10.51 -25.69
C LYS A 174 -51.44 9.54 -25.37
N LYS A 175 -51.43 8.90 -24.19
CA LYS A 175 -52.65 8.67 -23.41
C LYS A 175 -52.41 8.77 -21.91
N ASP A 176 -53.24 9.62 -21.32
CA ASP A 176 -53.43 9.89 -19.91
C ASP A 176 -54.14 8.74 -19.17
N GLY A 177 -54.02 8.77 -17.85
CA GLY A 177 -54.98 8.23 -16.89
C GLY A 177 -54.34 7.30 -15.86
N GLN A 178 -54.73 7.27 -14.59
CA GLN A 178 -55.62 8.10 -13.79
C GLN A 178 -55.40 7.62 -12.35
N ASN A 179 -55.33 8.54 -11.39
CA ASN A 179 -55.35 8.24 -9.96
C ASN A 179 -56.62 7.47 -9.60
N ASP A 180 -56.51 6.53 -8.65
CA ASP A 180 -57.63 6.29 -7.74
C ASP A 180 -57.15 5.97 -6.32
N SER A 181 -57.83 6.65 -5.41
CA SER A 181 -57.69 6.71 -3.95
C SER A 181 -58.38 5.54 -3.26
N GLY A 182 -57.91 5.16 -2.08
CA GLY A 182 -58.61 4.24 -1.18
C GLY A 182 -58.05 4.27 0.23
N ASP A 183 -58.67 5.09 1.07
CA ASP A 183 -58.44 5.21 2.51
C ASP A 183 -59.03 4.03 3.31
N ALA A 184 -58.44 3.87 4.51
CA ALA A 184 -59.01 3.37 5.77
C ALA A 184 -59.20 1.85 5.98
N GLU A 185 -58.57 1.32 7.02
CA GLU A 185 -59.23 1.08 8.32
C GLU A 185 -58.22 0.59 9.39
N GLU A 186 -58.31 1.21 10.58
CA GLU A 186 -57.69 0.75 11.83
C GLU A 186 -58.39 -0.52 12.36
N SER A 187 -57.62 -1.51 12.84
CA SER A 187 -57.95 -2.16 14.12
C SER A 187 -56.83 -3.06 14.66
N ASN A 188 -56.58 -2.84 15.94
CA ASN A 188 -56.24 -3.77 17.01
C ASN A 188 -54.94 -4.61 16.97
N ALA A 189 -54.08 -4.19 17.90
CA ALA A 189 -53.06 -4.90 18.63
C ALA A 189 -53.31 -6.41 18.90
N GLU A 190 -52.28 -7.19 18.61
CA GLU A 190 -51.87 -8.32 19.46
C GLU A 190 -50.34 -8.44 19.44
N GLU A 191 -49.76 -8.42 20.63
CA GLU A 191 -48.34 -8.32 20.92
C GLU A 191 -47.68 -9.70 20.80
N LEU A 192 -46.88 -9.90 19.76
CA LEU A 192 -46.03 -11.09 19.56
C LEU A 192 -44.62 -10.61 19.21
N GLN A 193 -43.65 -10.93 20.07
CA GLN A 193 -42.23 -10.66 19.86
C GLN A 193 -41.72 -11.40 18.61
N PRO A 194 -40.99 -10.74 17.69
CA PRO A 194 -40.35 -11.45 16.59
C PRO A 194 -38.94 -11.93 16.97
N ASP A 195 -38.69 -13.15 16.51
CA ASP A 195 -37.43 -13.91 16.45
C ASP A 195 -36.32 -13.13 15.70
N PRO A 196 -35.09 -12.96 16.26
CA PRO A 196 -34.03 -12.15 15.66
C PRO A 196 -33.24 -12.86 14.55
N SER A 197 -33.83 -13.83 13.83
CA SER A 197 -33.09 -14.69 12.89
C SER A 197 -33.48 -14.59 11.42
N GLN A 198 -34.03 -13.47 10.93
CA GLN A 198 -34.12 -13.18 9.49
C GLN A 198 -34.08 -11.68 9.17
N GLU A 199 -32.87 -11.11 9.02
CA GLU A 199 -32.66 -9.87 8.27
C GLU A 199 -32.03 -10.22 6.92
N ASN A 200 -32.86 -10.24 5.87
CA ASN A 200 -32.39 -10.07 4.50
C ASN A 200 -32.16 -8.58 4.30
N GLU A 201 -30.90 -8.18 4.13
CA GLU A 201 -30.52 -6.81 3.77
C GLU A 201 -31.15 -6.44 2.41
N ALA A 202 -32.15 -5.56 2.46
CA ALA A 202 -32.66 -4.89 1.28
C ALA A 202 -31.58 -3.92 0.76
N ILE A 203 -31.27 -4.02 -0.53
CA ILE A 203 -30.43 -3.06 -1.24
C ILE A 203 -31.11 -1.69 -1.14
N PRO A 204 -30.42 -0.61 -0.70
CA PRO A 204 -31.01 0.72 -0.63
C PRO A 204 -31.51 1.14 -2.02
N GLU A 205 -32.72 1.71 -2.11
CA GLU A 205 -33.38 2.08 -3.38
C GLU A 205 -32.51 2.96 -4.31
N GLY A 206 -31.49 3.66 -3.79
CA GLY A 206 -30.54 4.42 -4.60
C GLY A 206 -29.42 3.61 -5.27
N ALA A 207 -29.10 2.41 -4.79
CA ALA A 207 -28.03 1.58 -5.35
C ALA A 207 -28.50 0.80 -6.59
N ALA A 208 -29.78 0.41 -6.65
CA ALA A 208 -30.36 -0.20 -7.84
C ALA A 208 -30.42 0.80 -9.01
N ALA A 209 -30.79 2.06 -8.75
CA ALA A 209 -30.82 3.13 -9.74
C ALA A 209 -29.42 3.47 -10.29
N ALA A 210 -28.37 3.42 -9.46
CA ALA A 210 -27.00 3.64 -9.90
C ALA A 210 -26.44 2.47 -10.75
N ILE A 211 -26.91 1.25 -10.50
CA ILE A 211 -26.57 0.07 -11.29
C ILE A 211 -27.31 0.10 -12.64
N GLU A 212 -28.60 0.46 -12.66
CA GLU A 212 -29.36 0.68 -13.91
C GLU A 212 -28.76 1.81 -14.77
N ASP A 213 -28.28 2.90 -14.16
CA ASP A 213 -27.63 4.00 -14.88
C ASP A 213 -26.27 3.59 -15.48
N MET A 214 -25.50 2.74 -14.77
CA MET A 214 -24.26 2.16 -15.31
C MET A 214 -24.52 1.19 -16.47
N GLU A 215 -25.53 0.32 -16.36
CA GLU A 215 -25.91 -0.61 -17.43
C GLU A 215 -26.47 0.13 -18.65
N GLY A 216 -27.26 1.18 -18.44
CA GLY A 216 -27.77 2.05 -19.50
C GLY A 216 -26.67 2.82 -20.24
N ASN A 217 -25.65 3.31 -19.52
CA ASN A 217 -24.50 3.98 -20.14
C ASN A 217 -23.61 3.02 -20.93
N HIS A 218 -23.42 1.79 -20.45
CA HIS A 218 -22.71 0.75 -21.20
C HIS A 218 -23.46 0.36 -22.48
N GLN A 219 -24.78 0.19 -22.40
CA GLN A 219 -25.58 -0.17 -23.57
C GLN A 219 -25.61 0.97 -24.62
N ARG A 220 -25.71 2.23 -24.18
CA ARG A 220 -25.63 3.40 -25.09
C ARG A 220 -24.27 3.48 -25.79
N PHE A 221 -23.17 3.21 -25.08
CA PHE A 221 -21.84 3.15 -25.68
C PHE A 221 -21.73 2.06 -26.75
N MET A 222 -22.28 0.87 -26.47
CA MET A 222 -22.29 -0.24 -27.42
C MET A 222 -23.14 0.06 -28.65
N ASP A 223 -24.31 0.68 -28.48
CA ASP A 223 -25.20 1.06 -29.58
C ASP A 223 -24.59 2.15 -30.47
N VAL A 224 -23.91 3.14 -29.89
CA VAL A 224 -23.18 4.17 -30.66
C VAL A 224 -22.02 3.53 -31.43
N THR A 225 -21.27 2.63 -30.80
CA THR A 225 -20.15 1.92 -31.44
C THR A 225 -20.64 1.09 -32.63
N LEU A 226 -21.74 0.35 -32.46
CA LEU A 226 -22.35 -0.44 -33.54
C LEU A 226 -22.86 0.43 -34.69
N ARG A 227 -23.53 1.55 -34.40
CA ARG A 227 -24.01 2.48 -35.44
C ARG A 227 -22.87 3.18 -36.19
N VAL A 228 -21.79 3.53 -35.51
CA VAL A 228 -20.58 4.06 -36.16
C VAL A 228 -20.00 2.97 -37.09
N MET A 229 -19.93 1.72 -36.64
CA MET A 229 -19.47 0.62 -37.49
C MET A 229 -20.37 0.39 -38.71
N GLU A 230 -21.69 0.39 -38.55
CA GLU A 230 -22.65 0.18 -39.64
C GLU A 230 -22.61 1.28 -40.71
N ASN A 231 -22.38 2.54 -40.31
CA ASN A 231 -22.33 3.67 -41.24
C ASN A 231 -20.94 3.86 -41.86
N PHE A 232 -19.87 3.47 -41.18
CA PHE A 232 -18.49 3.66 -41.66
C PHE A 232 -18.01 2.51 -42.57
N PHE A 233 -18.56 1.30 -42.40
CA PHE A 233 -18.22 0.13 -43.22
C PHE A 233 -18.48 0.31 -44.73
N PRO A 234 -19.64 0.86 -45.17
CA PRO A 234 -19.91 1.09 -46.59
C PRO A 234 -18.94 2.09 -47.23
N CYS A 235 -18.56 3.17 -46.52
CA CYS A 235 -17.61 4.16 -47.02
C CYS A 235 -16.19 3.61 -47.17
N LEU A 236 -15.77 2.71 -46.27
CA LEU A 236 -14.49 2.01 -46.39
C LEU A 236 -14.47 1.01 -47.55
N ALA A 237 -15.60 0.40 -47.89
CA ALA A 237 -15.71 -0.54 -49.01
C ALA A 237 -15.53 0.15 -50.37
N GLU A 238 -15.88 1.42 -50.50
CA GLU A 238 -15.67 2.22 -51.72
C GLU A 238 -14.24 2.72 -51.89
N LEU A 239 -13.46 2.79 -50.81
CA LEU A 239 -12.07 3.25 -50.81
C LEU A 239 -11.04 2.13 -51.10
N VAL A 240 -11.47 0.87 -51.19
CA VAL A 240 -10.59 -0.25 -51.55
C VAL A 240 -10.47 -0.33 -53.08
N PRO A 241 -9.28 -0.15 -53.68
CA PRO A 241 -9.12 -0.24 -55.13
C PRO A 241 -9.47 -1.63 -55.67
N PRO A 242 -10.09 -1.76 -56.86
CA PRO A 242 -10.41 -3.07 -57.48
C PRO A 242 -9.18 -3.99 -57.65
N ALA A 243 -7.97 -3.45 -57.65
CA ALA A 243 -6.73 -4.21 -57.78
C ALA A 243 -6.41 -5.11 -56.56
N TRP A 244 -7.10 -4.96 -55.44
CA TRP A 244 -6.87 -5.75 -54.22
C TRP A 244 -7.72 -7.03 -54.12
N THR A 245 -8.63 -7.26 -55.06
CA THR A 245 -9.53 -8.43 -55.04
C THR A 245 -9.08 -9.62 -55.89
N ASP A 246 -8.00 -9.49 -56.66
CA ASP A 246 -7.61 -10.51 -57.65
C ASP A 246 -6.64 -11.59 -57.14
N ASP A 247 -6.02 -11.41 -55.97
CA ASP A 247 -5.15 -12.43 -55.39
C ASP A 247 -5.93 -13.33 -54.40
N LYS A 248 -6.20 -14.57 -54.83
CA LYS A 248 -7.07 -15.57 -54.17
C LYS A 248 -6.58 -16.07 -52.79
N LYS A 249 -5.70 -15.35 -52.09
CA LYS A 249 -5.03 -15.86 -50.88
C LYS A 249 -5.18 -15.05 -49.60
N GLN A 250 -5.74 -13.84 -49.62
CA GLN A 250 -6.08 -13.15 -48.36
C GLN A 250 -7.40 -12.40 -48.51
N SER A 251 -8.37 -12.72 -47.64
CA SER A 251 -9.67 -12.05 -47.68
C SER A 251 -9.52 -10.62 -47.13
N PRO A 252 -10.05 -9.59 -47.83
CA PRO A 252 -10.07 -8.20 -47.36
C PRO A 252 -10.64 -8.02 -45.95
N SER A 253 -11.49 -8.96 -45.51
CA SER A 253 -12.03 -9.02 -44.17
C SER A 253 -10.97 -9.10 -43.07
N LEU A 254 -9.81 -9.75 -43.26
CA LEU A 254 -8.83 -9.94 -42.17
C LEU A 254 -8.11 -8.64 -41.77
N TYR A 255 -7.83 -7.77 -42.75
CA TYR A 255 -7.23 -6.46 -42.50
C TYR A 255 -8.23 -5.49 -41.89
N LEU A 256 -9.47 -5.54 -42.35
CA LEU A 256 -10.56 -4.73 -41.80
C LEU A 256 -10.91 -5.16 -40.38
N TYR A 257 -10.94 -6.48 -40.09
CA TYR A 257 -11.08 -6.99 -38.74
C TYR A 257 -9.90 -6.58 -37.86
N SER A 258 -8.65 -6.62 -38.34
CA SER A 258 -7.50 -6.14 -37.57
C SER A 258 -7.54 -4.63 -37.31
N PHE A 259 -8.05 -3.84 -38.26
CA PHE A 259 -8.24 -2.40 -38.10
C PHE A 259 -9.34 -2.09 -37.08
N CYS A 260 -10.50 -2.75 -37.17
CA CYS A 260 -11.60 -2.61 -36.22
C CYS A 260 -11.20 -3.13 -34.82
N PHE A 261 -10.45 -4.24 -34.71
CA PHE A 261 -9.94 -4.72 -33.44
C PHE A 261 -8.89 -3.78 -32.86
N GLY A 262 -8.02 -3.19 -33.69
CA GLY A 262 -7.04 -2.19 -33.27
C GLY A 262 -7.70 -0.90 -32.79
N ALA A 263 -8.75 -0.44 -33.47
CA ALA A 263 -9.53 0.73 -33.06
C ALA A 263 -10.33 0.45 -31.78
N ILE A 264 -11.06 -0.68 -31.70
CA ILE A 264 -11.74 -1.10 -30.47
C ILE A 264 -10.74 -1.27 -29.32
N TRP A 265 -9.57 -1.86 -29.57
CA TRP A 265 -8.53 -2.00 -28.57
C TRP A 265 -7.99 -0.62 -28.14
N LEU A 266 -7.74 0.32 -29.06
CA LEU A 266 -7.34 1.69 -28.72
C LEU A 266 -8.41 2.48 -27.95
N PHE A 267 -9.70 2.29 -28.26
CA PHE A 267 -10.81 2.93 -27.55
C PHE A 267 -11.15 2.24 -26.21
N SER A 268 -10.93 0.93 -26.10
CA SER A 268 -11.15 0.15 -24.87
C SER A 268 -9.95 0.21 -23.92
N TYR A 269 -8.75 0.48 -24.45
CA TYR A 269 -7.50 0.70 -23.72
C TYR A 269 -7.26 2.22 -23.56
N ASN A 270 -8.31 2.95 -23.18
CA ASN A 270 -8.19 4.35 -22.76
C ASN A 270 -7.58 4.36 -21.35
N ASP A 271 -6.29 4.06 -21.29
CA ASP A 271 -5.44 4.14 -20.09
C ASP A 271 -5.43 5.57 -19.53
N ASP A 272 -5.80 6.57 -20.34
CA ASP A 272 -5.86 7.96 -19.94
C ASP A 272 -7.02 8.25 -18.96
N ASP A 273 -8.15 7.53 -18.95
CA ASP A 273 -9.19 7.74 -17.93
C ASP A 273 -8.79 7.10 -16.59
N GLN A 274 -8.17 5.92 -16.62
CA GLN A 274 -7.60 5.29 -15.43
C GLN A 274 -6.40 6.09 -14.92
N ARG A 275 -5.57 6.63 -15.81
CA ARG A 275 -4.40 7.46 -15.49
C ARG A 275 -4.80 8.86 -15.07
N GLN A 276 -5.85 9.45 -15.59
CA GLN A 276 -6.41 10.72 -15.13
C GLN A 276 -7.08 10.53 -13.77
N LEU A 277 -7.83 9.44 -13.55
CA LEU A 277 -8.37 9.11 -12.22
C LEU A 277 -7.24 8.81 -11.22
N HIS A 278 -6.18 8.13 -11.66
CA HIS A 278 -5.00 7.84 -10.84
C HIS A 278 -4.18 9.11 -10.60
N GLU A 279 -3.98 9.98 -11.59
CA GLU A 279 -3.33 11.28 -11.45
C GLU A 279 -4.18 12.26 -10.64
N ASP A 280 -5.52 12.20 -10.68
CA ASP A 280 -6.40 13.04 -9.88
C ASP A 280 -6.46 12.55 -8.43
N VAL A 281 -6.40 11.22 -8.21
CA VAL A 281 -6.18 10.63 -6.87
C VAL A 281 -4.79 10.98 -6.35
N TYR A 282 -3.76 10.97 -7.19
CA TYR A 282 -2.40 11.37 -6.82
C TYR A 282 -2.28 12.89 -6.58
N ARG A 283 -2.87 13.75 -7.42
CA ARG A 283 -2.88 15.21 -7.26
C ARG A 283 -3.73 15.67 -6.08
N GLN A 284 -4.83 14.98 -5.78
CA GLN A 284 -5.56 15.21 -4.51
C GLN A 284 -4.70 14.84 -3.28
N ASN A 285 -3.76 13.91 -3.42
CA ASN A 285 -2.80 13.54 -2.38
C ASN A 285 -1.50 14.39 -2.38
N GLU A 286 -1.18 15.12 -3.44
CA GLU A 286 0.04 15.96 -3.51
C GLU A 286 -0.11 17.32 -2.82
N ILE A 287 -1.35 17.78 -2.54
CA ILE A 287 -1.61 19.08 -1.89
C ILE A 287 -2.59 18.96 -0.70
N GLY A 288 -3.32 17.85 -0.61
CA GLY A 288 -4.25 17.58 0.49
C GLY A 288 -3.71 16.48 1.40
N TRP A 289 -3.74 16.74 2.70
CA TRP A 289 -3.79 15.68 3.71
C TRP A 289 -4.73 14.56 3.24
N PRO A 290 -4.30 13.28 3.21
CA PRO A 290 -5.18 12.16 2.89
C PRO A 290 -6.53 12.30 3.60
N LYS A 291 -7.63 12.37 2.82
CA LYS A 291 -9.01 12.55 3.32
C LYS A 291 -9.35 11.61 4.49
N THR A 292 -8.73 10.44 4.53
CA THR A 292 -8.88 9.44 5.60
C THR A 292 -8.30 9.90 6.93
N GLU A 293 -7.06 10.39 6.95
CA GLU A 293 -6.38 10.80 8.18
C GLU A 293 -6.98 12.09 8.75
N ALA A 294 -7.40 13.03 7.90
CA ALA A 294 -8.14 14.21 8.33
C ALA A 294 -9.48 13.83 8.99
N ARG A 295 -10.22 12.88 8.40
CA ARG A 295 -11.46 12.35 8.98
C ARG A 295 -11.21 11.57 10.27
N MET A 296 -10.07 10.90 10.39
CA MET A 296 -9.64 10.20 11.60
C MET A 296 -9.39 11.22 12.73
N LEU A 297 -8.59 12.26 12.47
CA LEU A 297 -8.39 13.34 13.43
C LEU A 297 -9.72 14.00 13.82
N ASP A 298 -10.59 14.33 12.86
CA ASP A 298 -11.88 14.95 13.15
C ASP A 298 -12.74 14.07 14.08
N LEU A 299 -12.70 12.75 13.91
CA LEU A 299 -13.41 11.82 14.78
C LEU A 299 -12.78 11.76 16.18
N ASP A 300 -11.46 11.73 16.27
CA ASP A 300 -10.75 11.71 17.56
C ASP A 300 -10.97 13.01 18.34
N MET A 301 -10.93 14.16 17.66
CA MET A 301 -11.26 15.46 18.23
C MET A 301 -12.69 15.48 18.77
N ARG A 302 -13.66 14.92 18.04
CA ARG A 302 -15.05 14.81 18.52
C ARG A 302 -15.13 13.95 19.78
N ARG A 303 -14.54 12.75 19.77
CA ARG A 303 -14.54 11.84 20.94
C ARG A 303 -13.90 12.47 22.17
N MET A 304 -12.76 13.12 21.99
CA MET A 304 -12.07 13.85 23.05
C MET A 304 -12.95 14.95 23.65
N LEU A 305 -13.72 15.67 22.82
CA LEU A 305 -14.57 16.79 23.24
C LEU A 305 -15.97 16.39 23.70
N ASP A 306 -16.42 15.19 23.37
CA ASP A 306 -17.66 14.59 23.88
C ASP A 306 -17.54 14.29 25.38
N SER A 307 -16.32 14.13 25.91
CA SER A 307 -16.09 14.12 27.35
C SER A 307 -16.36 15.51 27.94
N SER A 308 -17.35 15.56 28.84
CA SER A 308 -17.68 16.76 29.60
C SER A 308 -16.49 17.27 30.42
N ARG A 309 -15.63 16.36 30.88
CA ARG A 309 -14.41 16.66 31.62
C ARG A 309 -13.38 17.42 30.79
N THR A 310 -13.09 16.98 29.57
CA THR A 310 -12.10 17.63 28.70
C THR A 310 -12.60 18.98 28.23
N LYS A 311 -13.86 19.06 27.77
CA LYS A 311 -14.47 20.34 27.40
C LYS A 311 -14.51 21.33 28.58
N GLY A 312 -14.91 20.85 29.76
CA GLY A 312 -14.92 21.65 30.98
C GLY A 312 -13.53 22.09 31.44
N PHE A 313 -12.51 21.26 31.24
CA PHE A 313 -11.11 21.61 31.50
C PHE A 313 -10.62 22.71 30.56
N LEU A 314 -10.77 22.54 29.24
CA LEU A 314 -10.34 23.54 28.25
C LEU A 314 -11.07 24.87 28.43
N LYS A 315 -12.36 24.84 28.77
CA LYS A 315 -13.12 26.06 29.10
C LYS A 315 -12.48 26.85 30.23
N ARG A 316 -12.16 26.18 31.36
CA ARG A 316 -11.53 26.84 32.51
C ARG A 316 -10.16 27.41 32.19
N GLU A 317 -9.37 26.70 31.38
CA GLU A 317 -8.04 27.17 30.99
C GLU A 317 -8.12 28.32 29.99
N GLY A 318 -9.06 28.29 29.03
CA GLY A 318 -9.32 29.40 28.10
C GLY A 318 -9.80 30.68 28.79
N GLU A 319 -10.67 30.56 29.80
CA GLU A 319 -11.17 31.70 30.58
C GLU A 319 -10.05 32.51 31.25
N LYS A 320 -8.92 31.88 31.60
CA LYS A 320 -7.75 32.56 32.19
C LYS A 320 -7.11 33.58 31.25
N VAL A 321 -7.24 33.37 29.94
CA VAL A 321 -6.70 34.24 28.88
C VAL A 321 -7.79 34.93 28.07
N GLY A 322 -9.04 34.87 28.51
CA GLY A 322 -10.17 35.52 27.85
C GLY A 322 -10.57 34.89 26.51
N LYS A 323 -10.24 33.61 26.28
CA LYS A 323 -10.68 32.83 25.12
C LYS A 323 -11.85 31.92 25.50
N ASP A 324 -12.87 31.87 24.65
CA ASP A 324 -13.93 30.86 24.78
C ASP A 324 -13.41 29.46 24.38
N VAL A 325 -14.14 28.41 24.79
CA VAL A 325 -13.70 27.03 24.58
C VAL A 325 -13.68 26.64 23.10
N GLU A 326 -14.60 27.18 22.30
CA GLU A 326 -14.67 26.92 20.86
C GLU A 326 -13.44 27.50 20.15
N THR A 327 -12.99 28.70 20.52
CA THR A 327 -11.75 29.31 20.03
C THR A 327 -10.52 28.47 20.41
N VAL A 328 -10.39 28.07 21.68
CA VAL A 328 -9.27 27.21 22.13
C VAL A 328 -9.25 25.88 21.37
N VAL A 329 -10.41 25.25 21.20
CA VAL A 329 -10.54 23.98 20.46
C VAL A 329 -10.17 24.14 19.00
N ALA A 330 -10.58 25.22 18.33
CA ALA A 330 -10.25 25.48 16.95
C ALA A 330 -8.74 25.64 16.75
N GLU A 331 -8.07 26.41 17.62
CA GLU A 331 -6.63 26.60 17.59
C GLU A 331 -5.85 25.30 17.89
N LEU A 332 -6.30 24.50 18.87
CA LEU A 332 -5.72 23.18 19.14
C LEU A 332 -5.87 22.24 17.94
N ASN A 333 -7.06 22.22 17.31
CA ASN A 333 -7.31 21.42 16.12
C ASN A 333 -6.31 21.81 15.01
N ASP A 334 -6.11 23.11 14.79
CA ASP A 334 -5.17 23.58 13.77
C ASP A 334 -3.71 23.20 14.07
N ILE A 335 -3.32 23.09 15.34
CA ILE A 335 -2.01 22.53 15.72
C ILE A 335 -1.97 21.02 15.43
N PHE A 336 -2.94 20.24 15.91
CA PHE A 336 -3.01 18.80 15.61
C PHE A 336 -2.95 18.54 14.11
N LYS A 337 -3.61 19.38 13.31
CA LYS A 337 -3.58 19.30 11.87
C LYS A 337 -2.18 19.36 11.25
N GLN A 338 -1.30 20.15 11.85
CA GLN A 338 0.06 20.33 11.36
C GLN A 338 0.98 19.18 11.77
N VAL A 339 0.68 18.51 12.88
CA VAL A 339 1.59 17.55 13.53
C VAL A 339 1.05 16.13 13.61
N TRP A 340 -0.10 15.87 12.96
CA TRP A 340 -0.86 14.63 13.11
C TRP A 340 -0.05 13.39 12.75
N ASP A 341 0.64 13.42 11.61
CA ASP A 341 1.41 12.27 11.12
C ASP A 341 2.44 11.81 12.16
N ASP A 342 3.15 12.76 12.77
CA ASP A 342 4.22 12.49 13.72
C ASP A 342 3.65 12.02 15.06
N LEU A 343 2.55 12.62 15.54
CA LEU A 343 1.87 12.18 16.76
C LEU A 343 1.21 10.81 16.60
N TYR A 344 0.62 10.53 15.44
CA TYR A 344 0.05 9.22 15.14
C TYR A 344 1.14 8.15 15.06
N GLY A 345 2.26 8.47 14.40
CA GLY A 345 3.46 7.63 14.40
C GLY A 345 3.95 7.33 15.83
N ALA A 346 4.03 8.36 16.67
CA ALA A 346 4.43 8.23 18.06
C ALA A 346 3.47 7.30 18.83
N PHE A 347 2.17 7.55 18.75
CA PHE A 347 1.14 6.73 19.37
C PHE A 347 1.29 5.26 18.98
N MET A 348 1.41 4.99 17.67
CA MET A 348 1.59 3.66 17.11
C MET A 348 2.87 2.98 17.60
N TRP A 349 3.99 3.71 17.62
CA TRP A 349 5.28 3.18 18.04
C TRP A 349 5.30 2.79 19.51
N TYR A 350 4.84 3.69 20.39
CA TYR A 350 4.87 3.44 21.82
C TYR A 350 3.81 2.43 22.27
N SER A 351 2.63 2.40 21.64
CA SER A 351 1.63 1.34 21.90
C SER A 351 2.20 -0.07 21.72
N LEU A 352 3.17 -0.23 20.82
CA LEU A 352 3.83 -1.51 20.54
C LEU A 352 4.95 -1.88 21.53
N GLN A 353 5.43 -0.92 22.33
CA GLN A 353 6.41 -1.18 23.38
C GLN A 353 5.75 -1.79 24.64
N GLY A 354 4.43 -1.66 24.76
CA GLY A 354 3.65 -2.24 25.84
C GLY A 354 3.63 -3.78 25.81
N SER A 355 3.28 -4.38 26.94
CA SER A 355 3.16 -5.83 27.08
C SER A 355 1.77 -6.37 26.75
N GLY A 356 0.76 -5.50 26.71
CA GLY A 356 -0.64 -5.87 26.46
C GLY A 356 -1.08 -5.60 25.03
N ASP A 357 -2.26 -5.02 24.89
CA ASP A 357 -2.90 -4.80 23.60
C ASP A 357 -2.07 -3.82 22.74
N PRO A 358 -1.54 -4.24 21.57
CA PRO A 358 -0.73 -3.39 20.69
C PRO A 358 -1.50 -2.21 20.07
N TYR A 359 -2.83 -2.19 20.18
CA TYR A 359 -3.68 -1.15 19.58
C TYR A 359 -3.92 0.05 20.51
N CYS A 360 -3.53 -0.04 21.78
CA CYS A 360 -3.71 1.00 22.80
C CYS A 360 -2.40 1.23 23.56
N MET A 361 -2.22 2.44 24.12
CA MET A 361 -1.00 2.78 24.86
C MET A 361 -1.16 2.53 26.36
N GLN A 362 -0.59 1.44 26.84
CA GLN A 362 -0.57 1.11 28.27
C GLN A 362 0.28 2.10 29.08
N LEU A 363 0.04 2.17 30.41
CA LEU A 363 0.76 3.09 31.30
C LEU A 363 2.28 2.96 31.22
N ASN A 364 2.83 1.74 31.13
CA ASN A 364 4.27 1.54 31.00
C ASN A 364 4.83 2.08 29.67
N ALA A 365 4.10 1.92 28.57
CA ALA A 365 4.44 2.49 27.28
C ALA A 365 4.36 4.02 27.30
N PHE A 366 3.34 4.58 27.97
CA PHE A 366 3.20 6.02 28.18
C PHE A 366 4.34 6.59 29.05
N SER A 367 4.71 5.89 30.12
CA SER A 367 5.89 6.26 30.93
C SER A 367 7.16 6.28 30.08
N GLN A 368 7.37 5.27 29.23
CA GLN A 368 8.52 5.25 28.31
C GLN A 368 8.48 6.44 27.34
N PHE A 369 7.32 6.74 26.75
CA PHE A 369 7.12 7.92 25.88
C PHE A 369 7.52 9.22 26.58
N THR A 370 7.01 9.44 27.80
CA THR A 370 7.29 10.67 28.56
C THR A 370 8.75 10.78 28.98
N ASP A 371 9.40 9.67 29.34
CA ASP A 371 10.83 9.61 29.67
C ASP A 371 11.73 9.88 28.46
N ASP A 372 11.40 9.29 27.31
CA ASP A 372 12.13 9.49 26.07
C ASP A 372 12.00 10.95 25.62
N CYS A 373 10.80 11.53 25.75
CA CYS A 373 10.52 12.94 25.44
C CYS A 373 10.99 13.94 26.52
N LYS A 374 11.62 13.48 27.60
CA LYS A 374 12.09 14.32 28.72
C LYS A 374 11.00 15.22 29.32
N ILE A 375 9.76 14.72 29.36
CA ILE A 375 8.61 15.46 29.87
C ILE A 375 8.63 15.57 31.40
N PRO A 376 8.90 14.50 32.18
CA PRO A 376 8.95 14.61 33.64
C PRO A 376 9.99 15.63 34.10
N ASP A 377 9.62 16.46 35.06
CA ASP A 377 10.48 17.45 35.69
C ASP A 377 10.39 17.29 37.21
N SER A 378 11.52 16.95 37.85
CA SER A 378 11.58 16.70 39.29
C SER A 378 11.32 17.95 40.13
N GLU A 379 11.65 19.13 39.58
CA GLU A 379 11.50 20.42 40.24
C GLU A 379 10.13 21.05 39.97
N SER A 380 9.41 20.58 38.94
CA SER A 380 8.06 21.05 38.64
C SER A 380 7.07 20.62 39.73
N GLU A 381 6.19 21.52 40.14
CA GLU A 381 5.11 21.20 41.08
C GLU A 381 3.99 20.35 40.47
N LYS A 382 3.87 20.33 39.14
CA LYS A 382 2.71 19.77 38.42
C LYS A 382 3.08 18.80 37.30
N CYS A 383 4.37 18.54 37.08
CA CYS A 383 4.86 17.73 35.97
C CYS A 383 5.91 16.71 36.43
N LYS A 384 5.79 16.19 37.65
CA LYS A 384 6.57 15.03 38.11
C LYS A 384 6.01 13.76 37.50
N ARG A 385 6.78 12.67 37.58
CA ARG A 385 6.33 11.35 37.09
C ARG A 385 4.98 10.92 37.68
N SER A 386 4.78 11.13 38.99
CA SER A 386 3.51 10.84 39.67
C SER A 386 2.34 11.71 39.17
N ASP A 387 2.63 12.93 38.75
CA ASP A 387 1.61 13.83 38.19
C ASP A 387 1.20 13.34 36.81
N LEU A 388 2.17 12.88 35.99
CA LEU A 388 1.89 12.29 34.68
C LEU A 388 1.08 10.99 34.80
N ASP A 389 1.37 10.13 35.78
CA ASP A 389 0.56 8.93 36.06
C ASP A 389 -0.88 9.33 36.46
N THR A 390 -1.03 10.41 37.22
CA THR A 390 -2.35 10.95 37.56
C THR A 390 -3.06 11.48 36.32
N LEU A 391 -2.36 12.18 35.42
CA LEU A 391 -2.91 12.64 34.14
C LEU A 391 -3.34 11.48 33.23
N PHE A 392 -2.62 10.36 33.25
CA PHE A 392 -3.00 9.12 32.56
C PHE A 392 -4.37 8.63 33.03
N ILE A 393 -4.54 8.49 34.36
CA ILE A 393 -5.82 8.07 34.95
C ILE A 393 -6.93 9.07 34.63
N VAL A 394 -6.61 10.37 34.60
CA VAL A 394 -7.57 11.44 34.28
C VAL A 394 -8.07 11.34 32.84
N ALA A 395 -7.15 11.10 31.88
CA ALA A 395 -7.45 11.06 30.44
C ALA A 395 -8.16 9.76 30.03
N ASN A 396 -7.85 8.63 30.69
CA ASN A 396 -8.47 7.33 30.43
C ASN A 396 -9.79 7.12 31.20
N PHE A 397 -10.24 8.10 31.99
CA PHE A 397 -11.45 7.96 32.78
C PHE A 397 -12.71 7.96 31.90
N GLU A 398 -13.50 6.90 32.00
CA GLU A 398 -14.77 6.79 31.30
C GLU A 398 -15.97 7.29 32.13
N GLU A 399 -16.71 8.24 31.57
CA GLU A 399 -17.93 8.77 32.20
C GLU A 399 -19.09 7.75 32.19
N ASP A 400 -19.23 6.98 31.11
CA ASP A 400 -20.27 5.95 30.95
C ASP A 400 -19.67 4.57 30.65
N LYS A 401 -19.57 3.76 31.70
CA LYS A 401 -19.10 2.37 31.64
C LYS A 401 -20.01 1.44 30.82
N ASN A 402 -21.24 1.84 30.50
CA ASN A 402 -22.16 1.02 29.70
C ASN A 402 -22.14 1.37 28.21
N SER A 403 -21.39 2.40 27.82
CA SER A 403 -21.30 2.84 26.44
C SER A 403 -20.67 1.75 25.54
N ALA A 404 -20.94 1.82 24.23
CA ALA A 404 -20.28 0.94 23.27
C ALA A 404 -18.76 1.19 23.25
N LEU A 405 -18.32 2.41 23.53
CA LEU A 405 -16.93 2.83 23.68
C LEU A 405 -16.21 2.05 24.77
N SER A 406 -16.82 1.96 25.96
CA SER A 406 -16.33 1.23 27.13
C SER A 406 -16.03 -0.25 26.87
N LYS A 407 -16.74 -0.89 25.94
CA LYS A 407 -16.49 -2.30 25.60
C LYS A 407 -15.16 -2.53 24.89
N PHE A 408 -14.62 -1.50 24.24
CA PHE A 408 -13.40 -1.58 23.42
C PHE A 408 -12.25 -0.76 24.00
N ASN A 409 -12.54 0.20 24.88
CA ASN A 409 -11.53 0.87 25.68
C ASN A 409 -11.06 -0.07 26.79
N ASP A 410 -9.76 -0.16 27.02
CA ASP A 410 -9.25 -0.85 28.20
C ASP A 410 -8.96 0.21 29.26
N ASP A 411 -9.54 0.03 30.45
CA ASP A 411 -9.41 0.86 31.67
C ASP A 411 -7.95 1.13 32.10
N ASN A 412 -6.97 0.49 31.45
CA ASN A 412 -5.54 0.62 31.76
C ASN A 412 -4.69 1.03 30.55
N SER A 413 -5.29 1.50 29.46
CA SER A 413 -4.58 1.89 28.25
C SER A 413 -5.26 3.03 27.50
N LEU A 414 -4.47 3.97 27.01
CA LEU A 414 -4.99 5.10 26.24
C LEU A 414 -5.35 4.67 24.82
N MET A 415 -6.55 5.02 24.39
CA MET A 415 -6.90 5.11 22.98
C MET A 415 -6.31 6.37 22.33
N ARG A 416 -6.39 6.46 21.00
CA ARG A 416 -5.76 7.55 20.23
C ARG A 416 -6.24 8.94 20.64
N PHE A 417 -7.55 9.13 20.82
CA PHE A 417 -8.11 10.41 21.26
C PHE A 417 -7.77 10.75 22.73
N GLU A 418 -7.58 9.74 23.59
CA GLU A 418 -7.15 9.95 24.99
C GLU A 418 -5.67 10.33 25.05
N PHE A 419 -4.85 9.76 24.15
CA PHE A 419 -3.46 10.18 23.95
C PHE A 419 -3.36 11.65 23.51
N MET A 420 -4.29 12.12 22.67
CA MET A 420 -4.37 13.55 22.33
C MET A 420 -4.74 14.42 23.54
N ASP A 421 -5.75 14.02 24.32
CA ASP A 421 -6.19 14.74 25.52
C ASP A 421 -5.04 14.90 26.52
N ILE A 422 -4.33 13.80 26.81
CA ILE A 422 -3.24 13.84 27.78
C ILE A 422 -2.07 14.72 27.33
N LEU A 423 -1.76 14.81 26.02
CA LEU A 423 -0.73 15.72 25.53
C LEU A 423 -1.08 17.18 25.82
N ILE A 424 -2.34 17.59 25.63
CA ILE A 424 -2.79 18.94 25.96
C ILE A 424 -2.66 19.20 27.47
N ARG A 425 -3.12 18.25 28.29
CA ARG A 425 -3.02 18.35 29.75
C ARG A 425 -1.57 18.43 30.23
N MET A 426 -0.67 17.64 29.67
CA MET A 426 0.77 17.68 29.98
C MET A 426 1.38 19.03 29.61
N GLY A 427 1.00 19.61 28.47
CA GLY A 427 1.49 20.93 28.07
C GLY A 427 1.09 22.01 29.06
N ILE A 428 -0.18 22.04 29.45
CA ILE A 428 -0.71 22.98 30.44
C ILE A 428 -0.10 22.73 31.84
N ALA A 429 0.17 21.47 32.21
CA ALA A 429 0.80 21.13 33.47
C ALA A 429 2.28 21.56 33.54
N LYS A 430 3.01 21.42 32.42
CA LYS A 430 4.46 21.72 32.35
C LYS A 430 4.74 23.20 32.07
N TYR A 431 4.02 23.80 31.12
CA TYR A 431 4.29 25.15 30.60
C TYR A 431 3.18 26.16 30.89
N GLY A 432 1.99 25.70 31.28
CA GLY A 432 0.85 26.54 31.66
C GLY A 432 0.93 27.09 33.08
N ASN A 433 -0.12 27.79 33.52
CA ASN A 433 -0.31 28.26 34.90
C ASN A 433 0.85 29.10 35.44
N GLY A 434 1.41 29.97 34.59
CA GLY A 434 2.47 30.91 34.97
C GLY A 434 3.88 30.35 34.95
N ALA A 435 4.06 29.07 34.57
CA ALA A 435 5.39 28.49 34.37
C ALA A 435 6.10 29.12 33.17
N LEU A 436 5.41 29.21 32.03
CA LEU A 436 5.90 29.89 30.82
C LEU A 436 4.82 30.75 30.17
N THR A 437 3.59 30.23 30.11
CA THR A 437 2.43 30.90 29.52
C THR A 437 1.16 30.59 30.33
N GLU A 438 0.12 31.41 30.17
CA GLU A 438 -1.23 31.11 30.66
C GLU A 438 -2.14 30.60 29.55
N ASP A 439 -1.74 30.74 28.28
CA ASP A 439 -2.52 30.28 27.13
C ASP A 439 -2.36 28.76 26.97
N PRO A 440 -3.44 27.96 27.11
CA PRO A 440 -3.36 26.51 26.99
C PRO A 440 -2.88 26.04 25.61
N VAL A 441 -3.17 26.79 24.55
CA VAL A 441 -2.77 26.46 23.18
C VAL A 441 -1.26 26.62 23.03
N GLU A 442 -0.71 27.70 23.58
CA GLU A 442 0.73 27.95 23.57
C GLU A 442 1.47 26.95 24.48
N ALA A 443 0.90 26.61 25.63
CA ALA A 443 1.49 25.61 26.52
C ALA A 443 1.58 24.21 25.86
N PHE A 444 0.57 23.84 25.07
CA PHE A 444 0.59 22.63 24.26
C PHE A 444 1.64 22.69 23.15
N ARG A 445 1.73 23.81 22.41
CA ARG A 445 2.77 24.03 21.40
C ARG A 445 4.17 23.90 21.99
N GLU A 446 4.41 24.51 23.14
CA GLU A 446 5.71 24.44 23.82
C GLU A 446 6.07 23.02 24.28
N LEU A 447 5.09 22.19 24.67
CA LEU A 447 5.33 20.76 24.91
C LEU A 447 5.77 20.04 23.65
N LEU A 448 5.09 20.27 22.53
CA LEU A 448 5.42 19.63 21.27
C LEU A 448 6.84 19.99 20.82
N ASP A 449 7.16 21.29 20.82
CA ASP A 449 8.42 21.79 20.27
C ASP A 449 9.62 21.51 21.19
N ARG A 450 9.48 21.69 22.51
CA ARG A 450 10.60 21.55 23.46
C ARG A 450 10.80 20.15 23.97
N ASN A 451 9.79 19.29 23.92
CA ASN A 451 9.87 17.94 24.45
C ASN A 451 9.64 16.88 23.39
N VAL A 452 8.46 16.87 22.77
CA VAL A 452 8.05 15.74 21.93
C VAL A 452 8.92 15.66 20.68
N PHE A 453 8.87 16.64 19.78
CA PHE A 453 9.58 16.56 18.50
C PHE A 453 11.09 16.75 18.61
N LEU A 454 11.56 17.40 19.68
CA LEU A 454 12.99 17.53 19.96
C LEU A 454 13.63 16.19 20.35
N HIS A 455 12.88 15.29 20.98
CA HIS A 455 13.42 14.08 21.59
C HIS A 455 12.82 12.79 21.05
N LEU A 456 11.80 12.85 20.18
CA LEU A 456 11.22 11.65 19.59
C LEU A 456 12.27 10.88 18.78
N GLY A 457 12.34 9.56 19.01
CA GLY A 457 13.19 8.68 18.23
C GLY A 457 12.77 8.66 16.75
N SER A 458 13.75 8.47 15.86
CA SER A 458 13.52 8.40 14.42
C SER A 458 12.55 7.27 14.00
N GLU A 459 12.39 6.26 14.85
CA GLU A 459 11.51 5.12 14.68
C GLU A 459 10.05 5.44 14.99
N ALA A 460 9.82 6.44 15.85
CA ALA A 460 8.50 6.88 16.25
C ALA A 460 7.86 7.86 15.25
N ILE A 461 8.66 8.49 14.39
CA ILE A 461 8.18 9.37 13.29
C ILE A 461 8.05 8.65 11.94
N VAL A 462 8.10 7.31 11.92
CA VAL A 462 8.06 6.55 10.67
C VAL A 462 6.65 6.61 10.06
N LYS A 463 6.53 7.24 8.89
CA LYS A 463 5.28 7.27 8.12
C LYS A 463 5.07 5.94 7.40
N ALA A 464 3.95 5.28 7.69
CA ALA A 464 3.64 3.97 7.12
C ALA A 464 3.60 3.99 5.58
N ASN A 465 3.06 5.06 5.00
CA ASN A 465 2.90 5.21 3.55
C ASN A 465 4.21 5.46 2.80
N ASP A 466 5.22 6.04 3.43
CA ASP A 466 6.54 6.26 2.81
C ASP A 466 7.19 4.94 2.41
N PHE A 467 7.01 3.89 3.21
CA PHE A 467 7.47 2.56 2.81
C PHE A 467 6.74 2.05 1.56
N ARG A 468 5.43 2.29 1.45
CA ARG A 468 4.63 1.81 0.32
C ARG A 468 5.08 2.48 -0.98
N SER A 469 5.09 3.80 -1.01
CA SER A 469 5.45 4.59 -2.19
C SER A 469 6.93 4.45 -2.56
N ASN A 470 7.84 4.51 -1.58
CA ASN A 470 9.28 4.59 -1.86
C ASN A 470 9.96 3.22 -1.94
N ARG A 471 9.33 2.15 -1.42
CA ARG A 471 9.95 0.82 -1.31
C ARG A 471 9.12 -0.28 -1.92
N LEU A 472 7.85 -0.42 -1.54
CA LEU A 472 7.04 -1.59 -1.91
C LEU A 472 6.49 -1.52 -3.33
N TYR A 473 5.96 -0.36 -3.73
CA TYR A 473 5.27 -0.16 -5.00
C TYR A 473 6.26 0.08 -6.14
N ASN A 474 6.91 -0.99 -6.57
CA ASN A 474 7.71 -1.03 -7.78
C ASN A 474 7.41 -2.31 -8.58
N GLU A 475 7.61 -2.23 -9.89
CA GLU A 475 7.28 -3.29 -10.85
C GLU A 475 8.03 -4.60 -10.57
N GLU A 476 9.31 -4.54 -10.21
CA GLU A 476 10.11 -5.73 -9.91
C GLU A 476 9.56 -6.53 -8.72
N THR A 477 9.14 -5.81 -7.67
CA THR A 477 8.59 -6.41 -6.45
C THR A 477 7.19 -6.96 -6.70
N ASP A 478 6.32 -6.21 -7.40
CA ASP A 478 4.98 -6.66 -7.78
C ASP A 478 5.05 -7.91 -8.67
N HIS A 479 5.87 -7.90 -9.72
CA HIS A 479 6.07 -9.04 -10.60
C HIS A 479 6.47 -10.28 -9.82
N TYR A 480 7.47 -10.16 -8.94
CA TYR A 480 7.92 -11.29 -8.12
C TYR A 480 6.81 -11.82 -7.20
N LEU A 481 6.10 -10.95 -6.48
CA LEU A 481 4.98 -11.36 -5.62
C LEU A 481 3.85 -12.04 -6.42
N ARG A 482 3.55 -11.58 -7.64
CA ARG A 482 2.56 -12.22 -8.53
C ARG A 482 2.95 -13.63 -8.93
N THR A 483 4.24 -13.87 -9.25
CA THR A 483 4.70 -15.22 -9.59
C THR A 483 4.51 -16.23 -8.45
N ARG A 484 4.52 -15.78 -7.19
CA ARG A 484 4.32 -16.60 -5.99
C ARG A 484 2.92 -16.48 -5.38
N LYS A 485 1.97 -15.82 -6.05
CA LYS A 485 0.66 -15.46 -5.50
C LYS A 485 -0.12 -16.65 -4.90
N GLN A 486 -0.13 -17.80 -5.57
CA GLN A 486 -0.87 -18.97 -5.08
C GLN A 486 -0.34 -19.51 -3.74
N LEU A 487 0.98 -19.56 -3.58
CA LEU A 487 1.63 -19.95 -2.33
C LEU A 487 1.36 -18.93 -1.23
N LEU A 488 1.51 -17.64 -1.55
CA LEU A 488 1.25 -16.55 -0.61
C LEU A 488 -0.21 -16.55 -0.13
N GLN A 489 -1.17 -16.80 -1.01
CA GLN A 489 -2.59 -16.93 -0.64
C GLN A 489 -2.85 -18.15 0.23
N ALA A 490 -2.22 -19.29 -0.05
CA ALA A 490 -2.34 -20.49 0.77
C ALA A 490 -1.72 -20.28 2.17
N MET A 491 -0.56 -19.62 2.24
CA MET A 491 0.09 -19.24 3.49
C MET A 491 -0.78 -18.28 4.29
N TYR A 492 -1.26 -17.19 3.69
CA TYR A 492 -2.19 -16.26 4.32
C TYR A 492 -3.42 -16.97 4.87
N SER A 493 -4.07 -17.84 4.09
CA SER A 493 -5.26 -18.56 4.53
C SER A 493 -4.99 -19.45 5.74
N ARG A 494 -3.87 -20.20 5.70
CA ARG A 494 -3.45 -21.14 6.73
C ARG A 494 -3.28 -20.49 8.10
N TYR A 495 -2.85 -19.23 8.15
CA TYR A 495 -2.58 -18.51 9.39
C TYR A 495 -3.75 -17.62 9.85
N ARG A 496 -4.88 -17.60 9.15
CA ARG A 496 -6.11 -17.03 9.72
C ARG A 496 -6.58 -17.99 10.82
N LEU A 497 -6.30 -17.69 12.08
CA LEU A 497 -6.65 -18.61 13.17
C LEU A 497 -8.12 -18.47 13.56
N LYS A 498 -8.70 -19.54 14.09
CA LYS A 498 -10.03 -19.48 14.69
C LYS A 498 -9.99 -18.63 15.96
N PRO A 499 -11.04 -17.83 16.24
CA PRO A 499 -11.13 -17.09 17.50
C PRO A 499 -11.08 -18.04 18.69
N ALA A 500 -10.45 -17.62 19.79
CA ALA A 500 -10.37 -18.41 21.03
C ALA A 500 -11.76 -18.74 21.61
N ALA A 501 -12.74 -17.85 21.42
CA ALA A 501 -14.14 -18.05 21.83
C ALA A 501 -14.92 -19.03 20.93
N GLY A 502 -14.28 -19.63 19.93
CA GLY A 502 -14.94 -20.46 18.91
C GLY A 502 -15.54 -19.62 17.77
N GLY A 503 -16.22 -20.31 16.85
CA GLY A 503 -16.85 -19.71 15.66
C GLY A 503 -16.06 -19.92 14.36
N LEU A 504 -16.53 -19.24 13.31
CA LEU A 504 -15.92 -19.31 11.98
C LEU A 504 -14.60 -18.55 11.94
N ARG A 505 -13.68 -19.05 11.13
CA ARG A 505 -12.41 -18.38 10.89
C ARG A 505 -12.62 -17.04 10.16
N PRO A 506 -12.02 -15.94 10.63
CA PRO A 506 -12.13 -14.66 9.95
C PRO A 506 -11.50 -14.73 8.57
N LYS A 507 -12.04 -13.96 7.61
CA LYS A 507 -11.44 -13.82 6.27
C LYS A 507 -10.16 -12.97 6.26
N VAL A 508 -9.80 -12.41 7.40
CA VAL A 508 -8.66 -11.51 7.63
C VAL A 508 -7.62 -12.16 8.56
N LEU A 509 -6.36 -11.77 8.45
CA LEU A 509 -5.26 -12.27 9.28
C LEU A 509 -5.07 -11.35 10.50
N ARG A 510 -5.27 -11.89 11.71
CA ARG A 510 -5.02 -11.18 12.97
C ARG A 510 -3.58 -11.35 13.44
N ILE A 511 -3.18 -10.56 14.44
CA ILE A 511 -1.80 -10.51 14.92
C ILE A 511 -1.33 -11.87 15.47
N GLU A 512 -2.22 -12.65 16.09
CA GLU A 512 -1.88 -13.97 16.63
C GLU A 512 -1.48 -14.94 15.51
N GLY A 513 -2.23 -14.93 14.41
CA GLY A 513 -1.93 -15.71 13.22
C GLY A 513 -0.65 -15.27 12.53
N TRP A 514 -0.43 -13.95 12.46
CA TRP A 514 0.81 -13.37 11.95
C TRP A 514 2.02 -13.81 12.78
N LEU A 515 1.96 -13.68 14.11
CA LEU A 515 3.06 -14.07 14.99
C LEU A 515 3.33 -15.58 14.96
N GLN A 516 2.28 -16.41 14.90
CA GLN A 516 2.44 -17.86 14.73
C GLN A 516 3.16 -18.20 13.41
N MET A 517 2.88 -17.47 12.32
CA MET A 517 3.61 -17.65 11.06
C MET A 517 5.09 -17.30 11.19
N ILE A 518 5.40 -16.16 11.83
CA ILE A 518 6.77 -15.71 12.04
C ILE A 518 7.54 -16.70 12.93
N GLU A 519 6.87 -17.30 13.91
CA GLU A 519 7.41 -18.37 14.76
C GLU A 519 7.68 -19.66 13.97
N HIS A 520 6.71 -20.15 13.17
CA HIS A 520 6.89 -21.36 12.36
C HIS A 520 7.98 -21.22 11.28
N THR A 521 8.26 -20.00 10.83
CA THR A 521 9.37 -19.72 9.92
C THR A 521 10.69 -19.54 10.64
N ASN A 522 10.72 -19.71 11.96
CA ASN A 522 11.88 -19.65 12.82
C ASN A 522 12.70 -18.35 12.63
N LEU A 523 12.03 -17.24 12.27
CA LEU A 523 12.70 -15.97 12.00
C LEU A 523 13.18 -15.29 13.28
N LEU A 524 12.51 -15.55 14.41
CA LEU A 524 12.81 -14.96 15.71
C LEU A 524 14.09 -15.51 16.37
N SER A 525 14.48 -16.74 16.04
CA SER A 525 15.64 -17.41 16.66
C SER A 525 16.96 -17.07 15.99
N ILE A 526 16.94 -16.46 14.80
CA ILE A 526 18.16 -16.21 14.05
C ILE A 526 18.92 -15.05 14.69
N ASN A 527 19.93 -15.38 15.50
CA ASN A 527 20.92 -14.45 16.07
C ASN A 527 20.32 -13.21 16.74
N ASN A 528 19.08 -13.29 17.26
CA ASN A 528 18.29 -12.17 17.77
C ASN A 528 18.20 -10.98 16.78
N ALA A 529 18.41 -11.21 15.48
CA ALA A 529 18.44 -10.18 14.45
C ALA A 529 17.03 -9.67 14.11
N PHE A 530 16.01 -10.46 14.42
CA PHE A 530 14.61 -10.12 14.22
C PHE A 530 13.78 -10.47 15.44
N THR A 531 13.25 -9.46 16.12
CA THR A 531 12.54 -9.64 17.39
C THR A 531 11.03 -9.73 17.19
N ILE A 532 10.33 -10.21 18.21
CA ILE A 532 8.86 -10.22 18.22
C ILE A 532 8.28 -8.81 18.06
N ASN A 533 8.92 -7.79 18.64
CA ASN A 533 8.49 -6.40 18.50
C ASN A 533 8.65 -5.93 17.05
N GLN A 534 9.74 -6.30 16.36
CA GLN A 534 9.89 -6.02 14.93
C GLN A 534 8.83 -6.71 14.07
N ALA A 535 8.43 -7.94 14.41
CA ALA A 535 7.31 -8.61 13.77
C ALA A 535 5.98 -7.86 14.00
N LYS A 536 5.73 -7.38 15.23
CA LYS A 536 4.56 -6.56 15.56
C LYS A 536 4.58 -5.22 14.81
N TYR A 537 5.73 -4.55 14.70
CA TYR A 537 5.87 -3.34 13.88
C TYR A 537 5.52 -3.58 12.42
N CYS A 538 6.04 -4.66 11.83
CA CYS A 538 5.73 -5.00 10.44
C CYS A 538 4.23 -5.20 10.24
N PHE A 539 3.54 -5.87 11.17
CA PHE A 539 2.09 -6.02 11.14
C PHE A 539 1.40 -4.65 11.24
N MET A 540 1.72 -3.87 12.26
CA MET A 540 1.01 -2.65 12.61
C MET A 540 1.14 -1.56 11.55
N PHE A 541 2.33 -1.37 10.98
CA PHE A 541 2.57 -0.41 9.92
C PHE A 541 2.07 -0.86 8.55
N ALA A 542 1.85 -2.17 8.34
CA ALA A 542 1.32 -2.68 7.07
C ALA A 542 -0.20 -2.51 6.93
N ARG A 543 -0.93 -2.34 8.04
CA ARG A 543 -2.38 -2.13 8.02
C ARG A 543 -2.74 -0.84 7.28
N MET A 544 -3.91 -0.87 6.64
CA MET A 544 -4.56 0.35 6.16
C MET A 544 -5.14 1.12 7.33
N ILE A 545 -5.05 2.45 7.24
CA ILE A 545 -5.67 3.35 8.21
C ILE A 545 -7.19 3.17 8.15
N VAL A 546 -7.81 3.11 9.33
CA VAL A 546 -9.25 3.03 9.53
C VAL A 546 -9.67 4.29 10.26
N ILE A 547 -10.71 4.96 9.77
CA ILE A 547 -11.19 6.23 10.33
C ILE A 547 -11.73 6.03 11.74
N ASP A 548 -12.52 4.98 11.93
CA ASP A 548 -13.16 4.63 13.19
C ASP A 548 -12.74 3.23 13.64
N GLU A 549 -11.72 3.13 14.49
CA GLU A 549 -11.22 1.85 15.02
C GLU A 549 -12.22 1.08 15.89
N LEU A 550 -13.29 1.72 16.38
CA LEU A 550 -14.29 1.08 17.23
C LEU A 550 -15.38 0.45 16.37
N LYS A 551 -15.86 1.20 15.38
CA LYS A 551 -16.88 0.72 14.44
C LYS A 551 -16.31 -0.38 13.54
N ASP A 552 -15.09 -0.18 13.04
CA ASP A 552 -14.44 -1.07 12.09
C ASP A 552 -13.31 -1.89 12.77
N GLU A 553 -13.49 -2.27 14.03
CA GLU A 553 -12.52 -2.97 14.88
C GLU A 553 -11.91 -4.20 14.20
N LYS A 554 -12.73 -5.01 13.52
CA LYS A 554 -12.25 -6.19 12.78
C LYS A 554 -11.24 -5.83 11.70
N ARG A 555 -11.47 -4.75 10.96
CA ARG A 555 -10.57 -4.27 9.91
C ARG A 555 -9.35 -3.60 10.54
N TRP A 556 -9.56 -2.81 11.58
CA TRP A 556 -8.48 -2.18 12.33
C TRP A 556 -7.51 -3.23 12.89
N ARG A 557 -7.99 -4.30 13.54
CA ARG A 557 -7.12 -5.30 14.20
C ARG A 557 -6.63 -6.43 13.29
N SER A 558 -6.62 -6.24 11.96
CA SER A 558 -6.26 -7.30 11.03
C SER A 558 -5.59 -6.81 9.75
N LEU A 559 -5.00 -7.76 9.03
CA LEU A 559 -4.44 -7.60 7.70
C LEU A 559 -5.36 -8.24 6.67
N THR A 560 -5.66 -7.52 5.60
CA THR A 560 -6.13 -8.11 4.35
C THR A 560 -4.98 -8.86 3.67
N PHE A 561 -5.25 -9.55 2.56
CA PHE A 561 -4.18 -10.19 1.78
C PHE A 561 -3.16 -9.16 1.24
N VAL A 562 -3.59 -7.95 0.89
CA VAL A 562 -2.68 -6.91 0.40
C VAL A 562 -1.79 -6.39 1.54
N ASP A 563 -2.39 -6.14 2.72
CA ASP A 563 -1.62 -5.71 3.91
C ASP A 563 -0.64 -6.79 4.36
N PHE A 564 -0.99 -8.07 4.18
CA PHE A 564 -0.07 -9.19 4.42
C PHE A 564 1.16 -9.16 3.50
N LEU A 565 0.99 -8.81 2.22
CA LEU A 565 2.13 -8.66 1.30
C LEU A 565 3.03 -7.47 1.70
N ASP A 566 2.42 -6.36 2.14
CA ASP A 566 3.15 -5.21 2.71
C ASP A 566 3.94 -5.63 3.95
N ALA A 567 3.30 -6.33 4.90
CA ALA A 567 3.95 -6.83 6.11
C ALA A 567 5.17 -7.72 5.79
N LEU A 568 5.06 -8.62 4.81
CA LEU A 568 6.20 -9.41 4.33
C LEU A 568 7.31 -8.54 3.72
N GLY A 569 6.96 -7.52 2.96
CA GLY A 569 7.91 -6.51 2.48
C GLY A 569 8.65 -5.82 3.62
N ARG A 570 7.95 -5.46 4.70
CA ARG A 570 8.56 -4.83 5.89
C ARG A 570 9.48 -5.78 6.64
N VAL A 571 9.10 -7.06 6.78
CA VAL A 571 9.98 -8.10 7.35
C VAL A 571 11.26 -8.20 6.51
N ALA A 572 11.11 -8.29 5.19
CA ALA A 572 12.23 -8.39 4.26
C ALA A 572 13.18 -7.19 4.38
N ASP A 573 12.63 -5.99 4.55
CA ASP A 573 13.42 -4.77 4.62
C ASP A 573 14.14 -4.59 5.98
N ASN A 574 13.54 -5.07 7.06
CA ASN A 574 14.09 -5.03 8.42
C ASN A 574 15.09 -6.15 8.70
N PHE A 575 15.02 -7.27 7.98
CA PHE A 575 15.90 -8.41 8.19
C PHE A 575 17.17 -8.34 7.32
N SER A 576 18.30 -8.84 7.84
CA SER A 576 19.59 -8.86 7.14
C SER A 576 19.83 -10.14 6.33
N PHE A 577 19.07 -10.35 5.24
CA PHE A 577 19.27 -11.51 4.35
C PHE A 577 20.46 -11.38 3.38
N PRO A 578 21.32 -12.41 3.21
CA PRO A 578 22.30 -12.43 2.13
C PRO A 578 21.59 -12.47 0.76
N PHE A 579 22.15 -11.79 -0.24
CA PHE A 579 21.66 -11.88 -1.62
C PHE A 579 22.18 -13.15 -2.30
N LYS A 580 21.56 -13.55 -3.41
CA LYS A 580 22.02 -14.70 -4.22
C LYS A 580 23.50 -14.58 -4.60
N ASP A 581 23.99 -13.37 -4.88
CA ASP A 581 25.42 -13.13 -5.13
C ASP A 581 26.29 -13.35 -3.90
N ASP A 582 25.82 -12.93 -2.73
CA ASP A 582 26.52 -13.13 -1.45
C ASP A 582 26.62 -14.65 -1.16
N LEU A 583 25.51 -15.38 -1.33
CA LEU A 583 25.46 -16.84 -1.16
C LEU A 583 26.41 -17.56 -2.12
N ARG A 584 26.40 -17.19 -3.42
CA ARG A 584 27.31 -17.77 -4.43
C ARG A 584 28.78 -17.55 -4.09
N ARG A 585 29.16 -16.34 -3.63
CA ARG A 585 30.55 -16.05 -3.22
C ARG A 585 30.99 -16.88 -2.02
N LEU A 586 30.05 -17.21 -1.14
CA LEU A 586 30.29 -18.02 0.05
C LEU A 586 30.16 -19.52 -0.20
N GLY A 587 29.82 -19.93 -1.42
CA GLY A 587 29.68 -21.35 -1.78
C GLY A 587 28.39 -22.00 -1.28
N TRP A 588 27.36 -21.22 -0.95
CA TRP A 588 26.04 -21.74 -0.55
C TRP A 588 25.06 -21.73 -1.72
N ASN A 589 24.29 -22.81 -1.86
CA ASN A 589 23.34 -22.97 -2.97
C ASN A 589 22.03 -22.22 -2.74
N ASN A 590 21.59 -22.17 -1.48
CA ASN A 590 20.34 -21.53 -1.10
C ASN A 590 20.48 -20.86 0.28
N ILE A 591 19.53 -19.98 0.57
CA ILE A 591 19.51 -19.22 1.82
C ILE A 591 19.23 -20.11 3.03
N TYR A 592 18.43 -21.17 2.88
CA TYR A 592 18.08 -22.05 4.00
C TYR A 592 19.31 -22.75 4.57
N GLU A 593 20.09 -23.45 3.74
CA GLU A 593 21.34 -24.11 4.15
C GLU A 593 22.29 -23.15 4.85
N TYR A 594 22.44 -21.94 4.28
CA TYR A 594 23.27 -20.89 4.87
C TYR A 594 22.76 -20.46 6.26
N MET A 595 21.45 -20.23 6.41
CA MET A 595 20.88 -19.76 7.67
C MET A 595 20.89 -20.85 8.76
N GLU A 596 20.69 -22.11 8.40
CA GLU A 596 20.81 -23.24 9.34
C GLU A 596 22.26 -23.42 9.81
N TYR A 597 23.24 -23.30 8.89
CA TYR A 597 24.66 -23.28 9.26
C TYR A 597 25.02 -22.08 10.15
N ALA A 598 24.50 -20.89 9.83
CA ALA A 598 24.72 -19.69 10.62
C ALA A 598 24.13 -19.81 12.04
N ALA A 599 22.96 -20.43 12.17
CA ALA A 599 22.35 -20.73 13.47
C ALA A 599 23.17 -21.74 14.27
N TYR A 600 23.65 -22.81 13.63
CA TYR A 600 24.50 -23.82 14.26
C TYR A 600 25.83 -23.24 14.77
N THR A 601 26.45 -22.33 14.02
CA THR A 601 27.75 -21.72 14.37
C THR A 601 27.63 -20.51 15.32
N ALA A 602 26.43 -20.00 15.56
CA ALA A 602 26.21 -18.90 16.50
C ALA A 602 26.54 -19.27 17.94
N GLU A 603 26.45 -20.56 18.28
CA GLU A 603 26.89 -21.08 19.58
C GLU A 603 28.39 -20.90 19.82
N GLU A 604 29.19 -20.67 18.78
CA GLU A 604 30.67 -20.57 18.85
C GLU A 604 31.21 -19.12 18.82
N ASP A 605 30.38 -18.09 19.00
CA ASP A 605 30.78 -16.67 18.99
C ASP A 605 31.34 -16.20 17.61
N VAL A 606 31.08 -16.99 16.56
CA VAL A 606 31.51 -16.72 15.18
C VAL A 606 30.42 -15.99 14.38
N ALA A 607 29.14 -16.12 14.75
CA ALA A 607 28.02 -15.58 13.97
C ALA A 607 28.08 -14.06 13.74
N GLY A 608 28.48 -13.26 14.75
CA GLY A 608 28.66 -11.81 14.59
C GLY A 608 29.78 -11.42 13.63
N LYS A 609 30.71 -12.35 13.34
CA LYS A 609 31.81 -12.16 12.40
C LYS A 609 31.46 -12.61 10.98
N ILE A 610 30.52 -13.53 10.81
CA ILE A 610 30.17 -14.07 9.48
C ILE A 610 29.35 -13.04 8.70
N PHE A 611 28.37 -12.37 9.32
CA PHE A 611 27.79 -11.14 8.77
C PHE A 611 27.43 -10.14 9.87
N PRO A 612 28.04 -8.94 9.87
CA PRO A 612 27.54 -7.86 10.70
C PRO A 612 26.12 -7.49 10.27
N SER A 613 25.29 -7.11 11.24
CA SER A 613 23.99 -6.51 10.96
C SER A 613 24.18 -5.41 9.91
N ARG A 614 23.39 -5.44 8.85
CA ARG A 614 23.54 -4.45 7.78
C ARG A 614 23.14 -3.09 8.32
N THR A 615 23.92 -2.06 8.00
CA THR A 615 23.59 -0.67 8.33
C THR A 615 22.25 -0.22 7.74
N SER A 616 21.74 -0.91 6.72
CA SER A 616 20.44 -0.66 6.09
C SER A 616 19.28 -1.48 6.68
N ALA A 617 19.52 -2.26 7.74
CA ALA A 617 18.49 -3.01 8.45
C ALA A 617 17.87 -2.12 9.54
N GLY A 618 16.57 -2.28 9.77
CA GLY A 618 15.79 -1.42 10.67
C GLY A 618 14.89 -0.43 9.92
N PHE A 619 13.87 0.09 10.60
CA PHE A 619 12.82 0.91 9.98
C PHE A 619 13.35 2.23 9.44
N SER A 620 14.13 2.96 10.24
CA SER A 620 14.65 4.30 9.92
C SER A 620 16.03 4.29 9.25
N ALA A 621 16.62 3.11 9.06
CA ALA A 621 17.94 2.98 8.46
C ALA A 621 17.93 3.31 6.96
N PRO A 622 18.95 4.02 6.43
CA PRO A 622 19.08 4.27 5.00
C PRO A 622 19.10 2.97 4.17
N LYS A 623 18.22 2.88 3.18
CA LYS A 623 18.01 1.66 2.42
C LYS A 623 18.98 1.58 1.24
N THR A 624 19.92 0.65 1.28
CA THR A 624 20.99 0.52 0.28
C THR A 624 20.77 -0.57 -0.76
N ARG A 625 19.72 -1.39 -0.61
CA ARG A 625 19.45 -2.53 -1.51
C ARG A 625 18.00 -2.51 -2.04
N PRO A 626 17.76 -2.99 -3.27
CA PRO A 626 16.42 -3.17 -3.81
C PRO A 626 15.58 -4.11 -2.94
N LEU A 627 14.29 -3.79 -2.77
CA LEU A 627 13.39 -4.58 -1.93
C LEU A 627 13.13 -5.97 -2.52
N LYS A 628 12.97 -6.08 -3.84
CA LYS A 628 12.72 -7.35 -4.55
C LYS A 628 13.70 -8.45 -4.15
N GLY A 629 15.00 -8.17 -4.14
CA GLY A 629 16.02 -9.15 -3.76
C GLY A 629 15.95 -9.58 -2.29
N LYS A 630 15.51 -8.68 -1.40
CA LYS A 630 15.27 -9.00 0.01
C LYS A 630 14.01 -9.86 0.18
N VAL A 631 12.92 -9.54 -0.52
CA VAL A 631 11.66 -10.29 -0.50
C VAL A 631 11.87 -11.70 -1.05
N GLU A 632 12.63 -11.83 -2.13
CA GLU A 632 13.00 -13.13 -2.70
C GLU A 632 13.73 -14.01 -1.70
N ALA A 633 14.77 -13.46 -1.04
CA ALA A 633 15.50 -14.16 0.00
C ALA A 633 14.62 -14.54 1.20
N LEU A 634 13.75 -13.63 1.66
CA LEU A 634 12.80 -13.91 2.74
C LEU A 634 11.86 -15.08 2.38
N LEU A 635 11.21 -15.02 1.22
CA LEU A 635 10.22 -16.01 0.83
C LEU A 635 10.83 -17.38 0.60
N ASP A 636 12.00 -17.45 -0.05
CA ASP A 636 12.71 -18.72 -0.25
C ASP A 636 13.03 -19.37 1.12
N LEU A 637 13.49 -18.59 2.10
CA LEU A 637 13.74 -19.08 3.47
C LEU A 637 12.45 -19.55 4.17
N MET A 638 11.40 -18.71 4.17
CA MET A 638 10.13 -19.03 4.83
C MET A 638 9.50 -20.29 4.24
N PHE A 639 9.50 -20.41 2.91
CA PHE A 639 8.90 -21.54 2.20
C PHE A 639 9.64 -22.86 2.50
N MET A 640 10.97 -22.85 2.47
CA MET A 640 11.77 -24.03 2.83
C MET A 640 11.55 -24.45 4.28
N ARG A 641 11.46 -23.51 5.23
CA ARG A 641 11.21 -23.82 6.64
C ARG A 641 9.81 -24.36 6.90
N ILE A 642 8.79 -23.79 6.25
CA ILE A 642 7.41 -24.31 6.38
C ILE A 642 7.28 -25.70 5.72
N ALA A 643 7.98 -25.92 4.60
CA ALA A 643 7.99 -27.21 3.92
C ALA A 643 8.87 -28.27 4.61
N PHE A 644 9.72 -27.87 5.55
CA PHE A 644 10.65 -28.78 6.21
C PHE A 644 9.88 -29.88 6.95
N ASN A 645 10.24 -31.13 6.66
CA ASN A 645 9.67 -32.30 7.30
C ASN A 645 10.78 -33.01 8.11
N ALA A 646 10.65 -32.99 9.44
CA ALA A 646 11.61 -33.65 10.32
C ALA A 646 11.68 -35.18 10.09
N ASP A 647 10.60 -35.78 9.59
CA ASP A 647 10.54 -37.22 9.32
C ASP A 647 11.25 -37.60 8.00
N ASP A 648 11.46 -36.63 7.10
CA ASP A 648 12.19 -36.83 5.84
C ASP A 648 13.14 -35.66 5.57
N PRO A 649 14.31 -35.62 6.23
CA PRO A 649 15.30 -34.55 6.07
C PRO A 649 15.89 -34.46 4.66
N ASN A 650 15.77 -35.52 3.85
CA ASN A 650 16.28 -35.56 2.48
C ASN A 650 15.25 -35.08 1.46
N TYR A 651 14.07 -34.66 1.90
CA TYR A 651 13.01 -34.18 1.03
C TYR A 651 13.44 -32.90 0.29
N GLU A 652 13.46 -32.94 -1.04
CA GLU A 652 13.76 -31.77 -1.85
C GLU A 652 12.56 -30.82 -1.89
N TYR A 653 12.79 -29.57 -1.48
CA TYR A 653 11.76 -28.53 -1.51
C TYR A 653 11.16 -28.36 -2.91
N SER A 654 9.82 -28.30 -2.98
CA SER A 654 9.12 -27.84 -4.18
C SER A 654 7.89 -27.01 -3.83
N ASP A 655 7.61 -25.99 -4.64
CA ASP A 655 6.42 -25.14 -4.52
C ASP A 655 5.13 -25.97 -4.53
N ALA A 656 5.05 -27.01 -5.38
CA ALA A 656 3.88 -27.87 -5.49
C ALA A 656 3.60 -28.64 -4.20
N TYR A 657 4.66 -29.13 -3.54
CA TYR A 657 4.55 -29.79 -2.26
C TYR A 657 4.11 -28.82 -1.17
N LEU A 658 4.77 -27.67 -1.04
CA LEU A 658 4.41 -26.66 -0.04
C LEU A 658 2.95 -26.22 -0.19
N LEU A 659 2.50 -25.99 -1.44
CA LEU A 659 1.12 -25.63 -1.72
C LEU A 659 0.13 -26.73 -1.26
N LYS A 660 0.46 -28.00 -1.52
CA LYS A 660 -0.34 -29.14 -1.08
C LYS A 660 -0.37 -29.25 0.45
N LEU A 661 0.78 -29.05 1.10
CA LEU A 661 0.92 -29.06 2.55
C LEU A 661 0.07 -27.96 3.19
N LEU A 662 0.22 -26.72 2.75
CA LEU A 662 -0.54 -25.57 3.25
C LEU A 662 -2.04 -25.75 3.07
N ARG A 663 -2.50 -26.22 1.90
CA ARG A 663 -3.92 -26.49 1.64
C ARG A 663 -4.47 -27.61 2.50
N LYS A 664 -3.69 -28.67 2.73
CA LYS A 664 -4.09 -29.76 3.63
C LYS A 664 -4.26 -29.23 5.05
N GLN A 665 -3.26 -28.52 5.57
CA GLN A 665 -3.33 -27.94 6.90
C GLN A 665 -4.47 -26.91 7.03
N ASP A 666 -4.69 -26.07 6.02
CA ASP A 666 -5.82 -25.13 5.98
C ASP A 666 -7.18 -25.84 6.05
N LYS A 667 -7.33 -26.94 5.30
CA LYS A 667 -8.52 -27.79 5.35
C LYS A 667 -8.70 -28.43 6.72
N ASP A 668 -7.63 -28.88 7.35
CA ASP A 668 -7.65 -29.52 8.68
C ASP A 668 -8.06 -28.53 9.79
N LEU A 669 -7.83 -27.22 9.60
CA LEU A 669 -8.35 -26.18 10.50
C LEU A 669 -9.88 -26.01 10.40
N GLY A 670 -10.49 -26.46 9.30
CA GLY A 670 -11.91 -26.30 9.02
C GLY A 670 -12.30 -24.88 8.57
N PRO A 671 -13.61 -24.63 8.41
CA PRO A 671 -14.13 -23.35 7.94
C PRO A 671 -13.87 -22.18 8.91
#